data_AF-A0A9W8P8V2-F1
#
_entry.id   AF-A0A9W8P8V2-F1
#
_cell.length_a   1.000
_cell.length_b   1.000
_cell.length_c   1.000
_cell.angle_alpha   90.00
_cell.angle_beta   90.00
_cell.angle_gamma   90.00
#
_symmetry.space_group_name_H-M   'P 1'
#
loop_
_entity.id
_entity.type
_entity.pdbx_description
1 polymer ?
#
loop_
_entity_poly.entity_id
_entity_poly.type
_entity_poly.pdbx_seq_one_letter_code
_entity_poly.pdbx_strand_id
1 'polypeptide(L)'
;MKRRWRVNYGLDLKRSLLAVPYRAKDVPSLNAEFGHPDITLLLTCLSYYYQGLDRDQFLTALQLLLNSDNAAAEYETWIIGLDLPPELRQETGINLEDPTQLTEILLPRFRQIKRVIDFYLAAMVFPKAAKEFPNKLSTSAWDLAEKSQRVKTGFSGTNDNQFLLPTTIRQESLPGQEGTSAKVLSYLLQPENGPCISPDNLQLDYVPFKALLSHIASLTPVRILFDVGAQVMEVNQEVAMIWLETDSKAQAAIYFDDKDEVTVLTRDGTIEPFILSSFRNRLGECVIYLDDAHTRGTDLKFPSQARALVTLGETVTKDRLVQGKCSLTHSRCKTNQTCDRLACMRLRQLGQGQSVLFFAPLEIARAIRTDARRADSDVIQVVDILRWAMLRTCEDIEHHISLWVQQGVDFHERNLVWSAAKDSESPHDIAQLSSAWLRPEARTLEQLYLPLSAQPSSSDHIVSSNVAKAREIPEIQAWLDMLGIRNIGDAGIDEEQEREVAQEIEQERQQERPPPAEPLSHHVLDDVRALVKTGKLNSESSAFLPLFNTVPLGTWNQLHEKASRWSNQLWATRDFSMTTTANGSSKEHMRPVNWLLSVCPASSSAMNIIVLSPYEVQELLPAIRESKVVNLHIYSPRTRREMRTFEDLKFFCIPPLQSSWSSPDSLIISQLNIFSGQLYFANYDVYRNLCAFLGLGTHFEGTAGPVVDSDGFVRPAARFDNKVIEIFYTGCPFVFSPVLFLRELTALRRKGNKYLSTHMGKIVHGRFLVKEEFD
;
A
#
# COMPACT_ATOMS: atom_id res chain seq x y z
N MET A 1 -5.79 4.87 14.38
CA MET A 1 -6.36 5.07 13.04
C MET A 1 -7.87 5.15 13.22
N LYS A 2 -8.52 6.27 12.87
CA LYS A 2 -9.95 6.52 13.17
C LYS A 2 -10.93 5.79 12.24
N ARG A 3 -10.47 5.38 11.05
CA ARG A 3 -11.31 4.75 10.03
C ARG A 3 -11.42 3.24 10.27
N ARG A 4 -12.65 2.71 10.20
CA ARG A 4 -12.96 1.28 10.39
C ARG A 4 -13.23 0.59 9.06
N TRP A 5 -12.64 -0.59 8.88
CA TRP A 5 -12.86 -1.43 7.70
C TRP A 5 -14.33 -1.88 7.63
N ARG A 6 -14.89 -1.91 6.41
CA ARG A 6 -16.31 -2.13 6.09
C ARG A 6 -17.27 -1.06 6.59
N VAL A 7 -16.82 -0.03 7.30
CA VAL A 7 -17.69 1.08 7.78
C VAL A 7 -17.31 2.40 7.12
N ASN A 8 -16.02 2.73 7.11
CA ASN A 8 -15.51 3.96 6.49
C ASN A 8 -14.76 3.69 5.19
N TYR A 9 -14.25 2.46 5.01
CA TYR A 9 -13.51 2.07 3.81
C TYR A 9 -13.56 0.56 3.58
N GLY A 10 -13.28 0.13 2.36
CA GLY A 10 -13.22 -1.28 1.97
C GLY A 10 -13.04 -1.44 0.46
N LEU A 11 -13.22 -2.66 -0.06
CA LEU A 11 -13.09 -2.96 -1.48
C LEU A 11 -14.45 -3.01 -2.18
N ASP A 12 -14.53 -2.36 -3.34
CA ASP A 12 -15.64 -2.47 -4.28
C ASP A 12 -15.09 -2.89 -5.66
N LEU A 13 -14.83 -4.20 -5.77
CA LEU A 13 -14.13 -4.81 -6.91
C LEU A 13 -14.90 -4.69 -8.24
N LYS A 14 -16.18 -4.31 -8.21
CA LYS A 14 -16.95 -4.02 -9.43
C LYS A 14 -16.50 -2.73 -10.10
N ARG A 15 -15.96 -1.79 -9.31
CA ARG A 15 -15.56 -0.44 -9.73
C ARG A 15 -14.06 -0.26 -9.73
N SER A 16 -13.39 -0.62 -8.63
CA SER A 16 -11.98 -0.31 -8.42
C SER A 16 -11.26 -1.44 -7.70
N LEU A 17 -9.97 -1.59 -7.99
CA LEU A 17 -9.08 -2.47 -7.23
C LEU A 17 -8.50 -1.77 -5.99
N LEU A 18 -8.72 -0.46 -5.84
CA LEU A 18 -8.29 0.31 -4.67
C LEU A 18 -9.41 0.36 -3.62
N ALA A 19 -9.02 0.64 -2.38
CA ALA A 19 -9.99 0.91 -1.33
C ALA A 19 -10.78 2.19 -1.66
N VAL A 20 -12.07 2.12 -1.39
CA VAL A 20 -13.03 3.20 -1.62
C VAL A 20 -13.65 3.63 -0.29
N PRO A 21 -14.13 4.89 -0.18
CA PRO A 21 -14.90 5.33 0.97
C PRO A 21 -16.22 4.57 1.09
N TYR A 22 -16.66 4.35 2.32
CA TYR A 22 -17.95 3.73 2.65
C TYR A 22 -18.85 4.77 3.31
N ARG A 23 -20.13 4.80 2.89
CA ARG A 23 -21.13 5.74 3.40
C ARG A 23 -21.79 5.24 4.68
N ALA A 24 -21.81 3.93 4.83
CA ALA A 24 -22.32 3.18 5.95
C ALA A 24 -21.67 1.78 5.95
N LYS A 25 -21.98 0.99 6.97
CA LYS A 25 -21.53 -0.40 7.05
C LYS A 25 -21.89 -1.17 5.77
N ASP A 26 -20.90 -1.79 5.15
CA ASP A 26 -21.00 -2.58 3.92
C ASP A 26 -21.55 -1.87 2.68
N VAL A 27 -21.71 -0.54 2.76
CA VAL A 27 -22.22 0.28 1.67
C VAL A 27 -21.11 1.18 1.14
N PRO A 28 -20.41 0.78 0.07
CA PRO A 28 -19.41 1.64 -0.57
C PRO A 28 -20.08 2.90 -1.14
N SER A 29 -19.37 4.03 -1.11
CA SER A 29 -19.79 5.23 -1.82
C SER A 29 -19.82 4.97 -3.32
N LEU A 30 -20.80 5.49 -4.06
CA LEU A 30 -21.01 5.11 -5.46
C LEU A 30 -19.80 5.41 -6.37
N ASN A 31 -19.30 6.64 -6.32
CA ASN A 31 -18.26 7.13 -7.22
C ASN A 31 -17.04 7.73 -6.49
N ALA A 32 -17.13 7.90 -5.16
CA ALA A 32 -16.06 8.54 -4.41
C ALA A 32 -14.83 7.63 -4.30
N GLU A 33 -13.66 8.26 -4.33
CA GLU A 33 -12.33 7.71 -4.11
C GLU A 33 -11.59 8.60 -3.12
N PHE A 34 -10.55 8.09 -2.46
CA PHE A 34 -9.72 8.91 -1.59
C PHE A 34 -8.76 9.77 -2.41
N GLY A 35 -8.66 11.06 -2.09
CA GLY A 35 -7.80 12.02 -2.77
C GLY A 35 -6.33 11.87 -2.44
N HIS A 36 -5.98 11.44 -1.21
CA HIS A 36 -4.59 11.30 -0.78
C HIS A 36 -3.99 9.94 -1.16
N PRO A 37 -2.86 9.89 -1.90
CA PRO A 37 -2.29 8.64 -2.38
C PRO A 37 -1.92 7.68 -1.25
N ASP A 38 -1.26 8.15 -0.19
CA ASP A 38 -0.88 7.28 0.94
C ASP A 38 -2.08 6.65 1.66
N ILE A 39 -3.15 7.42 1.84
CA ILE A 39 -4.37 6.94 2.47
C ILE A 39 -5.00 5.87 1.58
N THR A 40 -5.09 6.12 0.27
CA THR A 40 -5.57 5.14 -0.70
C THR A 40 -4.75 3.85 -0.65
N LEU A 41 -3.42 3.94 -0.72
CA LEU A 41 -2.52 2.78 -0.71
C LEU A 41 -2.61 2.01 0.61
N LEU A 42 -2.57 2.70 1.75
CA LEU A 42 -2.64 2.08 3.08
C LEU A 42 -3.98 1.38 3.30
N LEU A 43 -5.09 2.04 3.01
CA LEU A 43 -6.43 1.47 3.16
C LEU A 43 -6.66 0.31 2.17
N THR A 44 -6.05 0.36 0.98
CA THR A 44 -6.06 -0.75 0.02
C THR A 44 -5.33 -1.96 0.61
N CYS A 45 -4.08 -1.79 1.08
CA CYS A 45 -3.34 -2.85 1.75
C CYS A 45 -4.14 -3.47 2.89
N LEU A 46 -4.65 -2.64 3.81
CA LEU A 46 -5.45 -3.11 4.95
C LEU A 46 -6.71 -3.87 4.51
N SER A 47 -7.42 -3.39 3.49
CA SER A 47 -8.63 -4.06 3.02
C SER A 47 -8.33 -5.45 2.46
N TYR A 48 -7.25 -5.59 1.69
CA TYR A 48 -6.82 -6.90 1.20
C TYR A 48 -6.26 -7.79 2.32
N TYR A 49 -5.60 -7.25 3.34
CA TYR A 49 -5.15 -8.03 4.50
C TYR A 49 -6.32 -8.56 5.34
N TYR A 50 -7.39 -7.77 5.53
CA TYR A 50 -8.56 -8.22 6.28
C TYR A 50 -9.43 -9.20 5.48
N GLN A 51 -9.62 -8.95 4.18
CA GLN A 51 -10.45 -9.79 3.31
C GLN A 51 -9.74 -11.08 2.86
N GLY A 52 -8.43 -10.99 2.67
CA GLY A 52 -7.65 -11.97 1.91
C GLY A 52 -7.98 -11.97 0.42
N LEU A 53 -7.25 -12.78 -0.35
CA LEU A 53 -7.53 -12.95 -1.78
C LEU A 53 -8.73 -13.89 -1.98
N ASP A 54 -9.55 -13.56 -2.98
CA ASP A 54 -10.51 -14.51 -3.54
C ASP A 54 -9.82 -15.50 -4.50
N ARG A 55 -10.60 -16.45 -5.04
CA ARG A 55 -10.08 -17.49 -5.94
C ARG A 55 -9.45 -16.91 -7.21
N ASP A 56 -10.10 -15.93 -7.84
CA ASP A 56 -9.65 -15.39 -9.13
C ASP A 56 -8.45 -14.47 -8.95
N GLN A 57 -8.42 -13.70 -7.87
CA GLN A 57 -7.28 -12.90 -7.44
C GLN A 57 -6.07 -13.78 -7.12
N PHE A 58 -6.27 -14.87 -6.38
CA PHE A 58 -5.20 -15.82 -6.06
C PHE A 58 -4.67 -16.52 -7.32
N LEU A 59 -5.55 -16.95 -8.23
CA LEU A 59 -5.15 -17.55 -9.50
C LEU A 59 -4.33 -16.56 -10.34
N THR A 60 -4.75 -15.30 -10.40
CA THR A 60 -4.01 -14.23 -11.08
C THR A 60 -2.63 -14.04 -10.45
N ALA A 61 -2.53 -14.04 -9.11
CA ALA A 61 -1.26 -13.94 -8.41
C ALA A 61 -0.32 -15.10 -8.75
N LEU A 62 -0.83 -16.34 -8.79
CA LEU A 62 -0.06 -17.52 -9.20
C LEU A 62 0.40 -17.45 -10.66
N GLN A 63 -0.47 -17.02 -11.58
CA GLN A 63 -0.09 -16.85 -12.98
C GLN A 63 1.03 -15.81 -13.14
N LEU A 64 0.92 -14.68 -12.44
CA LEU A 64 1.96 -13.64 -12.45
C LEU A 64 3.27 -14.14 -11.84
N LEU A 65 3.20 -14.96 -10.78
CA LEU A 65 4.36 -15.60 -10.17
C LEU A 65 5.05 -16.56 -11.14
N LEU A 66 4.30 -17.48 -11.74
CA LEU A 66 4.85 -18.51 -12.63
C LEU A 66 5.40 -17.93 -13.95
N ASN A 67 4.84 -16.81 -14.40
CA ASN A 67 5.36 -16.06 -15.54
C ASN A 67 6.52 -15.11 -15.18
N SER A 68 6.91 -15.04 -13.91
CA SER A 68 8.01 -14.17 -13.46
C SER A 68 9.38 -14.84 -13.64
N ASP A 69 10.40 -14.04 -13.95
CA ASP A 69 11.77 -14.53 -14.15
C ASP A 69 12.41 -15.16 -12.89
N ASN A 70 11.79 -14.99 -11.72
CA ASN A 70 12.30 -15.46 -10.43
C ASN A 70 11.22 -16.18 -9.61
N ALA A 71 10.34 -16.94 -10.29
CA ALA A 71 9.22 -17.65 -9.69
C ALA A 71 9.63 -18.50 -8.47
N ALA A 72 10.71 -19.28 -8.57
CA ALA A 72 11.21 -20.14 -7.50
C ALA A 72 11.50 -19.37 -6.21
N ALA A 73 12.36 -18.34 -6.28
CA ALA A 73 12.77 -17.59 -5.10
C ALA A 73 11.61 -16.79 -4.48
N GLU A 74 10.69 -16.29 -5.32
CA GLU A 74 9.50 -15.62 -4.82
C GLU A 74 8.55 -16.60 -4.13
N TYR A 75 8.33 -17.78 -4.71
CA TYR A 75 7.49 -18.84 -4.14
C TYR A 75 8.04 -19.37 -2.81
N GLU A 76 9.36 -19.52 -2.69
CA GLU A 76 10.03 -19.86 -1.42
C GLU A 76 9.67 -18.87 -0.31
N THR A 77 9.51 -17.59 -0.63
CA THR A 77 9.04 -16.62 0.37
C THR A 77 7.58 -16.84 0.74
N TRP A 78 6.72 -17.31 -0.17
CA TRP A 78 5.30 -17.53 0.13
C TRP A 78 5.08 -18.72 1.07
N ILE A 79 5.94 -19.74 0.99
CA ILE A 79 5.79 -20.99 1.75
C ILE A 79 6.42 -20.96 3.15
N ILE A 80 7.13 -19.89 3.54
CA ILE A 80 7.76 -19.81 4.87
C ILE A 80 6.70 -19.92 5.97
N GLY A 81 6.82 -20.95 6.81
CA GLY A 81 5.90 -21.20 7.92
C GLY A 81 4.60 -21.92 7.51
N LEU A 82 4.48 -22.36 6.25
CA LEU A 82 3.35 -23.16 5.77
C LEU A 82 3.67 -24.66 5.80
N ASP A 83 2.70 -25.45 6.25
CA ASP A 83 2.75 -26.91 6.13
C ASP A 83 2.16 -27.33 4.78
N LEU A 84 3.06 -27.70 3.85
CA LEU A 84 2.74 -28.11 2.48
C LEU A 84 3.31 -29.51 2.18
N PRO A 85 2.57 -30.32 1.37
CA PRO A 85 3.09 -31.56 0.81
C PRO A 85 4.43 -31.34 0.09
N PRO A 86 5.38 -32.29 0.14
CA PRO A 86 6.71 -32.16 -0.46
C PRO A 86 6.68 -31.71 -1.92
N GLU A 87 5.71 -32.18 -2.69
CA GLU A 87 5.53 -31.89 -4.11
C GLU A 87 5.18 -30.42 -4.35
N LEU A 88 4.52 -29.77 -3.38
CA LEU A 88 4.08 -28.36 -3.45
C LEU A 88 5.05 -27.42 -2.74
N ARG A 89 6.23 -27.89 -2.32
CA ARG A 89 7.28 -27.01 -1.78
C ARG A 89 8.11 -26.33 -2.87
N GLN A 90 7.87 -26.67 -4.13
CA GLN A 90 8.51 -26.10 -5.30
C GLN A 90 7.44 -25.55 -6.25
N GLU A 91 7.78 -24.47 -6.95
CA GLU A 91 6.89 -23.82 -7.91
C GLU A 91 6.52 -24.74 -9.08
N THR A 92 7.40 -25.69 -9.42
CA THR A 92 7.21 -26.69 -10.46
C THR A 92 6.10 -27.70 -10.17
N GLY A 93 5.72 -27.86 -8.90
CA GLY A 93 4.62 -28.74 -8.48
C GLY A 93 3.23 -28.09 -8.58
N ILE A 94 3.17 -26.79 -8.88
CA ILE A 94 1.91 -26.05 -9.01
C ILE A 94 1.30 -26.34 -10.36
N ASN A 95 0.10 -26.92 -10.36
CA ASN A 95 -0.68 -27.16 -11.56
C ASN A 95 -1.91 -26.24 -11.59
N LEU A 96 -1.88 -25.23 -12.46
CA LEU A 96 -3.00 -24.29 -12.62
C LEU A 96 -4.26 -24.93 -13.23
N GLU A 97 -4.13 -26.10 -13.86
CA GLU A 97 -5.25 -26.84 -14.44
C GLU A 97 -5.95 -27.77 -13.44
N ASP A 98 -5.37 -27.97 -12.25
CA ASP A 98 -5.95 -28.80 -11.19
C ASP A 98 -6.80 -27.94 -10.22
N PRO A 99 -8.14 -27.92 -10.37
CA PRO A 99 -9.01 -27.11 -9.52
C PRO A 99 -9.02 -27.57 -8.07
N THR A 100 -8.76 -28.85 -7.80
CA THR A 100 -8.74 -29.44 -6.46
C THR A 100 -7.50 -28.97 -5.72
N GLN A 101 -6.33 -29.05 -6.36
CA GLN A 101 -5.08 -28.52 -5.80
C GLN A 101 -5.21 -27.02 -5.49
N LEU A 102 -5.77 -26.24 -6.42
CA LEU A 102 -5.95 -24.79 -6.24
C LEU A 102 -6.93 -24.45 -5.11
N THR A 103 -8.11 -25.08 -5.08
CA THR A 103 -9.22 -24.63 -4.22
C THR A 103 -9.17 -25.26 -2.84
N GLU A 104 -8.76 -26.53 -2.73
CA GLU A 104 -8.80 -27.28 -1.46
C GLU A 104 -7.46 -27.24 -0.72
N ILE A 105 -6.33 -27.13 -1.43
CA ILE A 105 -5.00 -27.19 -0.82
C ILE A 105 -4.37 -25.80 -0.74
N LEU A 106 -4.21 -25.12 -1.89
CA LEU A 106 -3.45 -23.88 -1.98
C LEU A 106 -4.25 -22.68 -1.47
N LEU A 107 -5.44 -22.41 -2.00
CA LEU A 107 -6.21 -21.20 -1.63
C LEU A 107 -6.40 -21.04 -0.11
N PRO A 108 -6.80 -22.07 0.67
CA PRO A 108 -6.99 -21.91 2.12
C PRO A 108 -5.69 -21.58 2.87
N ARG A 109 -4.55 -22.03 2.37
CA ARG A 109 -3.22 -21.80 2.99
C ARG A 109 -2.60 -20.47 2.60
N PHE A 110 -2.85 -19.99 1.37
CA PHE A 110 -2.17 -18.80 0.83
C PHE A 110 -3.01 -17.53 0.90
N ARG A 111 -4.36 -17.61 0.91
CA ARG A 111 -5.23 -16.42 0.73
C ARG A 111 -5.10 -15.32 1.78
N GLN A 112 -4.64 -15.66 2.99
CA GLN A 112 -4.44 -14.72 4.11
C GLN A 112 -2.94 -14.42 4.34
N ILE A 113 -2.05 -14.99 3.53
CA ILE A 113 -0.62 -14.81 3.72
C ILE A 113 -0.21 -13.45 3.17
N LYS A 114 0.29 -12.59 4.07
CA LYS A 114 0.68 -11.22 3.75
C LYS A 114 1.60 -11.14 2.52
N ARG A 115 2.57 -12.04 2.38
CA ARG A 115 3.53 -12.03 1.25
C ARG A 115 2.86 -12.25 -0.10
N VAL A 116 1.86 -13.14 -0.15
CA VAL A 116 1.07 -13.42 -1.34
C VAL A 116 0.21 -12.21 -1.70
N ILE A 117 -0.41 -11.60 -0.69
CA ILE A 117 -1.22 -10.40 -0.84
C ILE A 117 -0.34 -9.23 -1.33
N ASP A 118 0.82 -9.02 -0.71
CA ASP A 118 1.79 -7.98 -1.11
C ASP A 118 2.23 -8.16 -2.56
N PHE A 119 2.51 -9.39 -2.99
CA PHE A 119 2.86 -9.69 -4.37
C PHE A 119 1.70 -9.34 -5.32
N TYR A 120 0.47 -9.78 -5.00
CA TYR A 120 -0.70 -9.46 -5.82
C TYR A 120 -0.94 -7.94 -5.92
N LEU A 121 -0.81 -7.23 -4.80
CA LEU A 121 -0.94 -5.78 -4.76
C LEU A 121 0.11 -5.09 -5.64
N ALA A 122 1.38 -5.50 -5.52
CA ALA A 122 2.50 -4.90 -6.24
C ALA A 122 2.54 -5.26 -7.73
N ALA A 123 2.13 -6.48 -8.10
CA ALA A 123 2.22 -6.98 -9.47
C ALA A 123 0.96 -6.69 -10.30
N MET A 124 -0.21 -6.57 -9.67
CA MET A 124 -1.50 -6.42 -10.35
C MET A 124 -2.23 -5.13 -9.96
N VAL A 125 -2.49 -4.90 -8.67
CA VAL A 125 -3.40 -3.83 -8.22
C VAL A 125 -2.80 -2.44 -8.44
N PHE A 126 -1.65 -2.14 -7.86
CA PHE A 126 -1.07 -0.80 -7.93
C PHE A 126 -0.65 -0.38 -9.34
N PRO A 127 0.04 -1.22 -10.14
CA PRO A 127 0.38 -0.84 -11.52
C PRO A 127 -0.84 -0.54 -12.38
N LYS A 128 -1.96 -1.23 -12.13
CA LYS A 128 -3.19 -1.07 -12.91
C LYS A 128 -4.03 0.11 -12.42
N ALA A 129 -4.17 0.29 -11.11
CA ALA A 129 -5.17 1.17 -10.52
C ALA A 129 -4.60 2.42 -9.83
N ALA A 130 -3.40 2.36 -9.24
CA ALA A 130 -2.80 3.50 -8.52
C ALA A 130 -2.08 4.47 -9.50
N LYS A 131 -2.85 5.00 -10.47
CA LYS A 131 -2.36 5.95 -11.46
C LYS A 131 -2.58 7.38 -10.99
N GLU A 132 -1.57 8.21 -11.23
CA GLU A 132 -1.56 9.65 -10.96
C GLU A 132 -1.34 10.41 -12.26
N PHE A 133 -1.97 11.59 -12.41
CA PHE A 133 -1.76 12.46 -13.56
C PHE A 133 -1.00 13.72 -13.14
N PRO A 134 -0.26 14.38 -14.05
CA PRO A 134 0.44 15.62 -13.72
C PRO A 134 -0.51 16.73 -13.24
N ASN A 135 -1.67 16.84 -13.91
CA ASN A 135 -2.65 17.88 -13.63
C ASN A 135 -4.07 17.31 -13.63
N LYS A 136 -4.95 17.91 -12.82
CA LYS A 136 -6.39 17.66 -12.77
C LYS A 136 -7.20 18.92 -13.06
N LEU A 137 -8.40 18.72 -13.60
CA LEU A 137 -9.48 19.71 -13.60
C LEU A 137 -10.45 19.34 -12.48
N SER A 138 -10.73 20.29 -11.59
CA SER A 138 -11.60 20.07 -10.43
C SER A 138 -12.83 20.96 -10.47
N THR A 139 -13.96 20.41 -10.05
CA THR A 139 -15.19 21.14 -9.78
C THR A 139 -15.66 20.82 -8.37
N SER A 140 -16.45 21.71 -7.77
CA SER A 140 -16.91 21.59 -6.39
C SER A 140 -18.33 22.13 -6.21
N ALA A 141 -18.84 22.08 -4.98
CA ALA A 141 -20.13 22.70 -4.64
C ALA A 141 -20.17 24.21 -4.91
N TRP A 142 -19.01 24.90 -4.91
CA TRP A 142 -18.92 26.33 -5.23
C TRP A 142 -19.31 26.63 -6.68
N ASP A 143 -18.94 25.76 -7.62
CA ASP A 143 -19.33 25.85 -9.03
C ASP A 143 -20.86 25.70 -9.18
N LEU A 144 -21.45 24.73 -8.48
CA LEU A 144 -22.90 24.53 -8.46
C LEU A 144 -23.63 25.75 -7.89
N ALA A 145 -23.02 26.48 -6.97
CA ALA A 145 -23.58 27.65 -6.30
C ALA A 145 -23.24 28.99 -6.99
N GLU A 146 -22.63 28.98 -8.18
CA GLU A 146 -22.30 30.19 -8.92
C GLU A 146 -23.53 31.10 -9.13
N LYS A 147 -23.35 32.42 -9.03
CA LYS A 147 -24.44 33.38 -9.28
C LYS A 147 -24.92 33.26 -10.72
N SER A 148 -26.21 33.01 -10.92
CA SER A 148 -26.83 32.98 -12.24
C SER A 148 -28.15 33.76 -12.26
N GLN A 149 -28.69 34.01 -13.46
CA GLN A 149 -29.98 34.69 -13.61
C GLN A 149 -31.15 33.90 -13.01
N ARG A 150 -31.00 32.58 -12.84
CA ARG A 150 -32.03 31.72 -12.25
C ARG A 150 -31.72 31.51 -10.78
N VAL A 151 -32.69 31.81 -9.93
CA VAL A 151 -32.55 31.59 -8.48
C VAL A 151 -32.38 30.09 -8.22
N LYS A 152 -31.31 29.73 -7.53
CA LYS A 152 -31.05 28.37 -7.07
C LYS A 152 -31.61 28.26 -5.65
N THR A 153 -32.69 27.49 -5.48
CA THR A 153 -33.29 27.23 -4.17
C THR A 153 -33.26 25.73 -3.86
N GLY A 154 -33.19 25.40 -2.58
CA GLY A 154 -33.21 24.03 -2.08
C GLY A 154 -33.83 23.98 -0.69
N PHE A 155 -34.30 22.81 -0.31
CA PHE A 155 -34.78 22.55 1.04
C PHE A 155 -33.68 21.82 1.81
N SER A 156 -33.33 22.31 2.99
CA SER A 156 -32.47 21.58 3.91
C SER A 156 -33.33 20.93 4.98
N GLY A 157 -33.07 19.66 5.28
CA GLY A 157 -33.70 18.98 6.40
C GLY A 157 -33.14 19.43 7.76
N THR A 158 -31.91 19.96 7.80
CA THR A 158 -31.22 20.40 9.03
C THR A 158 -30.53 21.75 8.87
N ASN A 159 -30.13 22.33 10.00
CA ASN A 159 -29.43 23.62 10.03
C ASN A 159 -27.91 23.44 10.24
N ASP A 160 -27.40 22.26 10.61
CA ASP A 160 -26.01 22.15 11.05
C ASP A 160 -25.01 22.29 9.89
N ASN A 161 -25.34 21.84 8.68
CA ASN A 161 -24.43 21.93 7.53
C ASN A 161 -24.38 23.34 6.91
N GLN A 162 -25.15 24.31 7.41
CA GLN A 162 -25.18 25.67 6.85
C GLN A 162 -23.80 26.33 6.82
N PHE A 163 -22.93 25.94 7.76
CA PHE A 163 -21.57 26.47 7.92
C PHE A 163 -20.60 26.00 6.83
N LEU A 164 -20.96 24.97 6.06
CA LEU A 164 -20.16 24.40 4.97
C LEU A 164 -20.78 24.66 3.58
N LEU A 165 -21.81 25.50 3.49
CA LEU A 165 -22.37 25.91 2.21
C LEU A 165 -21.50 27.00 1.56
N PRO A 166 -21.39 27.07 0.22
CA PRO A 166 -20.76 28.19 -0.46
C PRO A 166 -21.37 29.53 -0.04
N THR A 167 -20.57 30.59 0.02
CA THR A 167 -20.99 31.92 0.53
C THR A 167 -22.10 32.59 -0.28
N THR A 168 -22.38 32.11 -1.49
CA THR A 168 -23.49 32.55 -2.34
C THR A 168 -24.84 31.99 -1.91
N ILE A 169 -24.87 30.93 -1.09
CA ILE A 169 -26.09 30.32 -0.55
C ILE A 169 -26.38 30.92 0.82
N ARG A 170 -27.64 31.32 1.03
CA ARG A 170 -28.13 31.80 2.33
C ARG A 170 -29.24 30.89 2.81
N GLN A 171 -29.16 30.45 4.07
CA GLN A 171 -30.26 29.72 4.69
C GLN A 171 -31.32 30.72 5.16
N GLU A 172 -32.56 30.53 4.71
CA GLU A 172 -33.71 31.24 5.25
C GLU A 172 -34.51 30.32 6.18
N SER A 173 -34.65 30.73 7.44
CA SER A 173 -35.50 30.04 8.41
C SER A 173 -36.92 30.60 8.33
N LEU A 174 -37.90 29.72 8.12
CA LEU A 174 -39.31 30.11 8.17
C LEU A 174 -39.72 30.33 9.64
N PRO A 175 -40.38 31.45 10.00
CA PRO A 175 -40.74 31.75 11.39
C PRO A 175 -41.52 30.63 12.09
N GLY A 176 -42.38 29.92 11.36
CA GLY A 176 -43.15 28.79 11.89
C GLY A 176 -42.33 27.52 12.18
N GLN A 177 -41.08 27.45 11.74
CA GLN A 177 -40.23 26.26 11.84
C GLN A 177 -39.01 26.44 12.75
N GLU A 178 -38.74 27.65 13.25
CA GLU A 178 -37.59 27.95 14.12
C GLU A 178 -37.53 27.07 15.38
N GLY A 179 -38.69 26.73 15.95
CA GLY A 179 -38.78 25.89 17.15
C GLY A 179 -38.59 24.38 16.90
N THR A 180 -38.51 23.92 15.65
CA THR A 180 -38.56 22.49 15.31
C THR A 180 -37.34 21.74 15.86
N SER A 181 -36.13 22.27 15.68
CA SER A 181 -34.89 21.68 16.19
C SER A 181 -34.91 21.57 17.72
N ALA A 182 -35.38 22.60 18.41
CA ALA A 182 -35.51 22.59 19.87
C ALA A 182 -36.57 21.60 20.36
N LYS A 183 -37.67 21.43 19.60
CA LYS A 183 -38.74 20.48 19.93
C LYS A 183 -38.26 19.03 19.91
N VAL A 184 -37.39 18.68 18.97
CA VAL A 184 -36.84 17.30 18.92
C VAL A 184 -35.92 17.04 20.11
N LEU A 185 -35.09 18.02 20.49
CA LEU A 185 -34.26 17.92 21.69
C LEU A 185 -35.12 17.81 22.96
N SER A 186 -36.24 18.53 23.04
CA SER A 186 -37.12 18.46 24.21
C SER A 186 -37.82 17.11 24.36
N TYR A 187 -38.07 16.38 23.26
CA TYR A 187 -38.54 15.00 23.32
C TYR A 187 -37.47 14.05 23.84
N LEU A 188 -36.22 14.21 23.38
CA LEU A 188 -35.10 13.37 23.84
C LEU A 188 -34.77 13.58 25.32
N LEU A 189 -34.95 14.80 25.82
CA LEU A 189 -34.73 15.14 27.23
C LEU A 189 -35.85 14.67 28.19
N GLN A 190 -36.93 14.07 27.68
CA GLN A 190 -37.99 13.53 28.54
C GLN A 190 -37.46 12.37 29.42
N PRO A 191 -37.95 12.23 30.67
CA PRO A 191 -37.45 11.24 31.64
C PRO A 191 -37.73 9.78 31.25
N GLU A 192 -38.62 9.54 30.28
CA GLU A 192 -38.87 8.21 29.70
C GLU A 192 -37.66 7.67 28.91
N ASN A 193 -36.80 8.56 28.41
CA ASN A 193 -35.54 8.20 27.79
C ASN A 193 -34.53 7.94 28.91
N GLY A 194 -34.20 6.65 29.09
CA GLY A 194 -33.40 6.19 30.22
C GLY A 194 -31.93 6.60 30.13
N PRO A 195 -31.14 6.39 31.21
CA PRO A 195 -29.71 6.63 31.17
C PRO A 195 -29.02 5.75 30.12
N CYS A 196 -27.86 6.20 29.63
CA CYS A 196 -27.09 5.45 28.66
C CYS A 196 -26.51 4.18 29.29
N ILE A 197 -26.57 3.09 28.52
CA ILE A 197 -25.97 1.81 28.84
C ILE A 197 -24.52 1.84 28.35
N SER A 198 -23.57 1.48 29.23
CA SER A 198 -22.15 1.37 28.89
C SER A 198 -21.55 0.08 29.47
N PRO A 199 -20.44 -0.45 28.91
CA PRO A 199 -19.75 -1.64 29.42
C PRO A 199 -19.35 -1.54 30.91
N ASP A 200 -19.04 -0.33 31.39
CA ASP A 200 -18.71 -0.07 32.80
C ASP A 200 -19.87 -0.45 33.73
N ASN A 201 -21.11 -0.21 33.30
CA ASN A 201 -22.31 -0.58 34.05
C ASN A 201 -22.49 -2.10 34.15
N LEU A 202 -21.82 -2.85 33.26
CA LEU A 202 -21.87 -4.31 33.15
C LEU A 202 -20.61 -4.99 33.68
N GLN A 203 -19.62 -4.24 34.18
CA GLN A 203 -18.30 -4.73 34.62
C GLN A 203 -17.57 -5.55 33.54
N LEU A 204 -17.65 -5.13 32.27
CA LEU A 204 -17.01 -5.79 31.15
C LEU A 204 -16.11 -4.82 30.38
N ASP A 205 -14.91 -5.27 30.00
CA ASP A 205 -14.01 -4.50 29.12
C ASP A 205 -14.55 -4.40 27.69
N TYR A 206 -15.33 -5.41 27.26
CA TYR A 206 -16.02 -5.50 25.98
C TYR A 206 -17.34 -6.23 26.16
N VAL A 207 -18.40 -5.79 25.49
CA VAL A 207 -19.71 -6.44 25.54
C VAL A 207 -19.92 -7.19 24.22
N PRO A 208 -19.85 -8.54 24.20
CA PRO A 208 -20.25 -9.32 23.05
C PRO A 208 -21.68 -8.97 22.62
N PHE A 209 -21.96 -8.93 21.33
CA PHE A 209 -23.28 -8.54 20.81
C PHE A 209 -24.43 -9.37 21.43
N LYS A 210 -24.22 -10.68 21.58
CA LYS A 210 -25.18 -11.58 22.26
C LYS A 210 -25.42 -11.21 23.73
N ALA A 211 -24.41 -10.74 24.45
CA ALA A 211 -24.54 -10.29 25.83
C ALA A 211 -25.30 -8.95 25.91
N LEU A 212 -25.05 -8.04 24.96
CA LEU A 212 -25.81 -6.81 24.80
C LEU A 212 -27.29 -7.12 24.55
N LEU A 213 -27.62 -7.98 23.58
CA LEU A 213 -28.99 -8.42 23.30
C LEU A 213 -29.66 -9.08 24.50
N SER A 214 -28.92 -9.93 25.24
CA SER A 214 -29.44 -10.58 26.45
C SER A 214 -29.77 -9.55 27.55
N HIS A 215 -28.92 -8.55 27.73
CA HIS A 215 -29.18 -7.44 28.65
C HIS A 215 -30.40 -6.63 28.20
N ILE A 216 -30.51 -6.28 26.91
CA ILE A 216 -31.65 -5.56 26.34
C ILE A 216 -32.95 -6.34 26.54
N ALA A 217 -32.94 -7.65 26.29
CA ALA A 217 -34.10 -8.53 26.49
C ALA A 217 -34.53 -8.64 27.98
N SER A 218 -33.60 -8.41 28.91
CA SER A 218 -33.87 -8.38 30.36
C SER A 218 -34.49 -7.06 30.85
N LEU A 219 -34.33 -5.97 30.11
CA LEU A 219 -34.95 -4.67 30.41
C LEU A 219 -36.45 -4.68 30.01
N THR A 220 -37.18 -3.60 30.31
CA THR A 220 -38.50 -3.33 29.69
C THR A 220 -38.41 -3.52 28.18
N PRO A 221 -39.41 -4.10 27.49
CA PRO A 221 -39.23 -4.68 26.15
C PRO A 221 -38.80 -3.65 25.11
N VAL A 222 -37.49 -3.56 24.90
CA VAL A 222 -36.87 -2.88 23.76
C VAL A 222 -36.92 -3.86 22.59
N ARG A 223 -37.68 -3.52 21.56
CA ARG A 223 -37.88 -4.38 20.38
C ARG A 223 -37.28 -3.81 19.11
N ILE A 224 -36.58 -2.68 19.21
CA ILE A 224 -36.02 -1.98 18.06
C ILE A 224 -34.57 -1.61 18.36
N LEU A 225 -33.66 -1.86 17.42
CA LEU A 225 -32.26 -1.47 17.47
C LEU A 225 -31.93 -0.63 16.25
N PHE A 226 -31.48 0.60 16.50
CA PHE A 226 -30.94 1.51 15.50
C PHE A 226 -29.43 1.57 15.67
N ASP A 227 -28.69 0.94 14.76
CA ASP A 227 -27.23 0.91 14.80
C ASP A 227 -26.61 2.18 14.16
N VAL A 228 -26.97 3.35 14.69
CA VAL A 228 -26.49 4.66 14.18
C VAL A 228 -24.97 4.79 14.30
N GLY A 229 -24.38 4.17 15.32
CA GLY A 229 -22.94 4.18 15.55
C GLY A 229 -22.15 3.15 14.76
N ALA A 230 -22.79 2.33 13.91
CA ALA A 230 -22.17 1.19 13.21
C ALA A 230 -21.34 0.29 14.15
N GLN A 231 -21.92 -0.07 15.29
CA GLN A 231 -21.28 -0.86 16.34
C GLN A 231 -21.47 -2.37 16.14
N VAL A 232 -22.49 -2.78 15.39
CA VAL A 232 -22.78 -4.19 15.11
C VAL A 232 -22.00 -4.62 13.86
N MET A 233 -21.14 -5.63 13.95
CA MET A 233 -20.28 -6.07 12.84
C MET A 233 -20.85 -7.26 12.07
N GLU A 234 -21.70 -8.05 12.71
CA GLU A 234 -22.41 -9.22 12.17
C GLU A 234 -23.33 -8.85 11.02
N VAL A 235 -23.61 -9.79 10.10
CA VAL A 235 -24.49 -9.50 8.96
C VAL A 235 -25.93 -9.32 9.46
N ASN A 236 -26.74 -8.48 8.80
CA ASN A 236 -28.08 -8.12 9.28
C ASN A 236 -28.98 -9.32 9.57
N GLN A 237 -28.88 -10.38 8.75
CA GLN A 237 -29.61 -11.63 8.97
C GLN A 237 -29.15 -12.37 10.24
N GLU A 238 -27.83 -12.42 10.50
CA GLU A 238 -27.28 -13.04 11.71
C GLU A 238 -27.75 -12.30 12.96
N VAL A 239 -27.76 -10.97 12.90
CA VAL A 239 -28.29 -10.13 13.99
C VAL A 239 -29.76 -10.44 14.27
N ALA A 240 -30.59 -10.49 13.23
CA ALA A 240 -32.01 -10.81 13.33
C ALA A 240 -32.22 -12.21 13.94
N MET A 241 -31.44 -13.19 13.50
CA MET A 241 -31.48 -14.57 14.00
C MET A 241 -31.10 -14.65 15.48
N ILE A 242 -29.93 -14.11 15.86
CA ILE A 242 -29.44 -14.13 17.24
C ILE A 242 -30.43 -13.41 18.18
N TRP A 243 -31.02 -12.31 17.72
CA TRP A 243 -31.99 -11.59 18.54
C TRP A 243 -33.31 -12.35 18.70
N LEU A 244 -33.82 -12.98 17.65
CA LEU A 244 -35.03 -13.80 17.72
C LEU A 244 -34.85 -15.03 18.63
N GLU A 245 -33.66 -15.61 18.66
CA GLU A 245 -33.29 -16.68 19.60
C GLU A 245 -33.23 -16.17 21.04
N THR A 246 -32.73 -14.95 21.25
CA THR A 246 -32.52 -14.38 22.58
C THR A 246 -33.84 -13.89 23.21
N ASP A 247 -34.72 -13.22 22.46
CA ASP A 247 -36.03 -12.76 22.96
C ASP A 247 -37.12 -13.79 22.68
N SER A 248 -37.39 -14.67 23.65
CA SER A 248 -38.43 -15.71 23.58
C SER A 248 -39.86 -15.18 23.37
N LYS A 249 -40.12 -13.88 23.60
CA LYS A 249 -41.44 -13.27 23.45
C LYS A 249 -41.67 -12.71 22.04
N ALA A 250 -40.63 -12.54 21.24
CA ALA A 250 -40.74 -12.10 19.85
C ALA A 250 -41.16 -13.27 18.95
N GLN A 251 -42.06 -13.01 17.99
CA GLN A 251 -42.58 -14.00 17.05
C GLN A 251 -41.82 -14.00 15.71
N ALA A 252 -41.20 -12.88 15.35
CA ALA A 252 -40.40 -12.71 14.14
C ALA A 252 -39.35 -11.60 14.32
N ALA A 253 -38.36 -11.56 13.45
CA ALA A 253 -37.35 -10.52 13.34
C ALA A 253 -37.44 -9.83 11.98
N ILE A 254 -37.28 -8.50 11.97
CA ILE A 254 -37.33 -7.67 10.76
C ILE A 254 -35.98 -7.00 10.56
N TYR A 255 -35.44 -7.12 9.35
CA TYR A 255 -34.13 -6.58 8.97
C TYR A 255 -34.09 -6.29 7.46
N PHE A 256 -32.99 -5.71 6.99
CA PHE A 256 -32.72 -5.51 5.55
C PHE A 256 -31.79 -6.61 5.03
N ASP A 257 -32.19 -7.27 3.94
CA ASP A 257 -31.39 -8.31 3.30
C ASP A 257 -30.29 -7.73 2.38
N ASP A 258 -29.50 -8.61 1.76
CA ASP A 258 -28.42 -8.22 0.84
C ASP A 258 -28.91 -7.55 -0.46
N LYS A 259 -30.24 -7.53 -0.69
CA LYS A 259 -30.88 -6.87 -1.82
C LYS A 259 -31.49 -5.51 -1.45
N ASP A 260 -31.23 -5.03 -0.23
CA ASP A 260 -31.77 -3.78 0.30
C ASP A 260 -33.31 -3.82 0.41
N GLU A 261 -33.87 -4.99 0.70
CA GLU A 261 -35.33 -5.19 0.86
C GLU A 261 -35.68 -5.54 2.32
N VAL A 262 -36.78 -4.95 2.80
CA VAL A 262 -37.28 -5.22 4.16
C VAL A 262 -37.80 -6.65 4.24
N THR A 263 -37.15 -7.46 5.08
CA THR A 263 -37.33 -8.91 5.16
C THR A 263 -37.72 -9.33 6.58
N VAL A 264 -38.55 -10.38 6.67
CA VAL A 264 -39.03 -10.96 7.92
C VAL A 264 -38.47 -12.37 8.07
N LEU A 265 -37.83 -12.65 9.20
CA LEU A 265 -37.41 -13.97 9.64
C LEU A 265 -38.36 -14.44 10.74
N THR A 266 -39.08 -15.52 10.52
CA THR A 266 -40.00 -16.12 11.50
C THR A 266 -39.31 -17.19 12.35
N ARG A 267 -39.92 -17.59 13.47
CA ARG A 267 -39.34 -18.59 14.40
C ARG A 267 -39.13 -19.98 13.81
N ASP A 268 -39.93 -20.35 12.82
CA ASP A 268 -39.80 -21.60 12.07
C ASP A 268 -38.66 -21.56 11.02
N GLY A 269 -37.96 -20.42 10.91
CA GLY A 269 -36.84 -20.23 9.97
C GLY A 269 -37.28 -19.77 8.59
N THR A 270 -38.57 -19.47 8.39
CA THR A 270 -39.08 -18.96 7.11
C THR A 270 -38.63 -17.51 6.91
N ILE A 271 -38.13 -17.21 5.72
CA ILE A 271 -37.72 -15.87 5.29
C ILE A 271 -38.69 -15.39 4.22
N GLU A 272 -39.35 -14.27 4.46
CA GLU A 272 -40.33 -13.70 3.54
C GLU A 272 -40.22 -12.17 3.41
N PRO A 273 -40.58 -11.58 2.26
CA PRO A 273 -40.65 -10.13 2.11
C PRO A 273 -41.67 -9.51 3.08
N PHE A 274 -41.32 -8.41 3.73
CA PHE A 274 -42.20 -7.72 4.70
C PHE A 274 -43.55 -7.34 4.14
N ILE A 275 -43.62 -7.00 2.83
CA ILE A 275 -44.87 -6.60 2.19
C ILE A 275 -45.90 -7.74 2.10
N LEU A 276 -45.42 -8.99 2.04
CA LEU A 276 -46.22 -10.21 1.96
C LEU A 276 -46.46 -10.85 3.33
N SER A 277 -45.64 -10.50 4.32
CA SER A 277 -45.70 -11.07 5.66
C SER A 277 -46.96 -10.70 6.43
N SER A 278 -47.49 -11.67 7.17
CA SER A 278 -48.56 -11.45 8.15
C SER A 278 -48.15 -10.54 9.32
N PHE A 279 -46.84 -10.30 9.50
CA PHE A 279 -46.29 -9.43 10.54
C PHE A 279 -46.30 -7.95 10.18
N ARG A 280 -46.65 -7.58 8.95
CA ARG A 280 -46.75 -6.19 8.49
C ARG A 280 -47.63 -5.30 9.38
N ASN A 281 -48.72 -5.84 9.89
CA ASN A 281 -49.64 -5.15 10.79
C ASN A 281 -49.42 -5.51 12.28
N ARG A 282 -48.42 -6.34 12.58
CA ARG A 282 -48.11 -6.88 13.92
C ARG A 282 -46.66 -6.61 14.32
N LEU A 283 -46.14 -5.44 13.96
CA LEU A 283 -44.79 -4.98 14.30
C LEU A 283 -44.51 -5.02 15.82
N GLY A 284 -45.56 -4.89 16.64
CA GLY A 284 -45.46 -5.02 18.09
C GLY A 284 -45.05 -6.42 18.57
N GLU A 285 -45.22 -7.47 17.78
CA GLU A 285 -44.81 -8.85 18.09
C GLU A 285 -43.39 -9.18 17.60
N CYS A 286 -42.72 -8.26 16.91
CA CYS A 286 -41.44 -8.49 16.24
C CYS A 286 -40.29 -7.77 16.94
N VAL A 287 -39.06 -8.29 16.76
CA VAL A 287 -37.83 -7.50 16.95
C VAL A 287 -37.41 -6.89 15.62
N ILE A 288 -36.86 -5.68 15.65
CA ILE A 288 -36.55 -4.91 14.45
C ILE A 288 -35.11 -4.41 14.55
N TYR A 289 -34.28 -4.77 13.59
CA TYR A 289 -32.91 -4.32 13.48
C TYR A 289 -32.72 -3.47 12.23
N LEU A 290 -32.24 -2.23 12.43
CA LEU A 290 -31.82 -1.34 11.35
C LEU A 290 -30.34 -0.98 11.57
N ASP A 291 -29.50 -1.30 10.58
CA ASP A 291 -28.09 -0.88 10.58
C ASP A 291 -27.94 0.63 10.27
N ASP A 292 -26.71 1.16 10.29
CA ASP A 292 -26.43 2.58 9.99
C ASP A 292 -27.00 3.02 8.63
N ALA A 293 -26.91 2.17 7.59
CA ALA A 293 -27.39 2.50 6.25
C ALA A 293 -28.92 2.63 6.22
N HIS A 294 -29.61 1.67 6.82
CA HIS A 294 -31.06 1.53 6.77
C HIS A 294 -31.78 2.23 7.93
N THR A 295 -31.05 2.87 8.84
CA THR A 295 -31.60 3.93 9.70
C THR A 295 -32.06 5.15 8.87
N ARG A 296 -31.70 5.21 7.58
CA ARG A 296 -32.04 6.24 6.57
C ARG A 296 -33.06 5.68 5.56
N GLY A 297 -33.97 6.50 5.03
CA GLY A 297 -34.98 6.08 4.02
C GLY A 297 -36.12 5.13 4.44
N THR A 298 -36.02 4.37 5.53
CA THR A 298 -36.98 3.30 5.90
C THR A 298 -38.27 3.74 6.62
N ASP A 299 -39.46 3.58 6.02
CA ASP A 299 -40.73 3.93 6.67
C ASP A 299 -41.49 2.76 7.32
N LEU A 300 -41.10 2.39 8.55
CA LEU A 300 -41.84 1.42 9.38
C LEU A 300 -42.75 2.12 10.40
N LYS A 301 -44.00 1.65 10.51
CA LYS A 301 -44.99 2.19 11.46
C LYS A 301 -44.87 1.49 12.82
N PHE A 302 -43.95 1.97 13.65
CA PHE A 302 -43.74 1.40 14.98
C PHE A 302 -44.96 1.54 15.91
N PRO A 303 -45.20 0.59 16.83
CA PRO A 303 -46.26 0.68 17.85
C PRO A 303 -46.17 1.91 18.74
N SER A 304 -47.28 2.36 19.32
CA SER A 304 -47.34 3.58 20.15
C SER A 304 -46.53 3.54 21.44
N GLN A 305 -46.24 2.33 21.98
CA GLN A 305 -45.42 2.13 23.17
C GLN A 305 -44.05 1.52 22.84
N ALA A 306 -43.57 1.72 21.61
CA ALA A 306 -42.30 1.16 21.17
C ALA A 306 -41.11 1.82 21.88
N ARG A 307 -40.15 0.99 22.29
CA ARG A 307 -38.86 1.44 22.83
C ARG A 307 -37.73 0.96 21.94
N ALA A 308 -36.85 1.89 21.54
CA ALA A 308 -35.71 1.61 20.69
C ALA A 308 -34.38 1.80 21.42
N LEU A 309 -33.40 0.94 21.15
CA LEU A 309 -32.00 1.17 21.50
C LEU A 309 -31.29 1.84 20.33
N VAL A 310 -30.51 2.88 20.62
CA VAL A 310 -29.69 3.61 19.65
C VAL A 310 -28.22 3.43 20.03
N THR A 311 -27.41 2.91 19.11
CA THR A 311 -25.96 2.80 19.33
C THR A 311 -25.25 4.12 19.04
N LEU A 312 -24.22 4.42 19.82
CA LEU A 312 -23.35 5.60 19.63
C LEU A 312 -21.99 5.15 19.08
N GLY A 313 -21.37 6.00 18.26
CA GLY A 313 -20.06 5.77 17.65
C GLY A 313 -19.29 7.07 17.44
N GLU A 314 -17.99 7.00 17.18
CA GLU A 314 -17.09 8.17 17.15
C GLU A 314 -17.55 9.30 16.22
N THR A 315 -18.17 8.96 15.09
CA THR A 315 -18.58 9.92 14.03
C THR A 315 -20.04 10.35 14.11
N VAL A 316 -20.74 10.04 15.21
CA VAL A 316 -22.15 10.42 15.38
C VAL A 316 -22.25 11.90 15.77
N THR A 317 -22.67 12.73 14.81
CA THR A 317 -23.00 14.15 15.02
C THR A 317 -24.43 14.31 15.56
N LYS A 318 -24.79 15.51 16.04
CA LYS A 318 -26.18 15.81 16.46
C LYS A 318 -27.17 15.43 15.37
N ASP A 319 -26.92 15.85 14.13
CA ASP A 319 -27.79 15.52 13.01
C ASP A 319 -27.81 14.02 12.70
N ARG A 320 -26.73 13.25 12.87
CA ARG A 320 -26.83 11.79 12.71
C ARG A 320 -27.66 11.14 13.81
N LEU A 321 -27.46 11.55 15.06
CA LEU A 321 -28.18 11.04 16.22
C LEU A 321 -29.68 11.35 16.14
N VAL A 322 -30.00 12.60 15.88
CA VAL A 322 -31.37 13.11 15.84
C VAL A 322 -32.03 12.76 14.51
N GLN A 323 -31.28 12.88 13.41
CA GLN A 323 -31.77 13.06 12.03
C GLN A 323 -31.17 12.10 10.97
N GLY A 324 -30.15 11.28 11.24
CA GLY A 324 -29.53 10.41 10.22
C GLY A 324 -29.06 11.18 8.96
N LYS A 325 -27.83 11.70 8.95
CA LYS A 325 -27.28 12.57 7.88
C LYS A 325 -27.17 11.83 6.52
N CYS A 326 -27.62 12.48 5.45
CA CYS A 326 -27.25 12.16 4.05
C CYS A 326 -26.06 13.07 3.65
N SER A 327 -24.94 12.49 3.24
CA SER A 327 -23.88 13.21 2.52
C SER A 327 -24.05 12.91 1.02
N LEU A 328 -24.46 13.95 0.28
CA LEU A 328 -24.48 14.11 -1.18
C LEU A 328 -25.76 13.80 -1.97
N THR A 329 -25.86 14.62 -3.01
CA THR A 329 -26.96 15.01 -3.89
C THR A 329 -27.13 14.12 -5.12
N HIS A 330 -28.40 13.74 -5.37
CA HIS A 330 -29.08 13.54 -6.65
C HIS A 330 -28.94 12.29 -7.56
N SER A 331 -30.11 11.94 -8.10
CA SER A 331 -30.42 11.36 -9.42
C SER A 331 -30.27 9.85 -9.65
N ARG A 332 -31.26 9.08 -9.15
CA ARG A 332 -32.00 8.02 -9.90
C ARG A 332 -33.01 7.24 -9.03
N CYS A 333 -33.58 7.82 -7.97
CA CYS A 333 -34.74 7.21 -7.32
C CYS A 333 -35.99 7.46 -8.19
N LYS A 334 -36.45 6.43 -8.91
CA LYS A 334 -37.62 6.48 -9.81
C LYS A 334 -38.97 6.40 -9.07
N THR A 335 -39.01 6.64 -7.77
CA THR A 335 -40.26 6.66 -6.99
C THR A 335 -40.47 8.04 -6.38
N ASN A 336 -41.64 8.64 -6.66
CA ASN A 336 -42.11 9.93 -6.15
C ASN A 336 -42.42 9.88 -4.63
N GLN A 337 -41.45 9.53 -3.80
CA GLN A 337 -41.55 9.69 -2.35
C GLN A 337 -40.38 10.55 -1.86
N THR A 338 -40.74 11.72 -1.35
CA THR A 338 -39.89 12.63 -0.60
C THR A 338 -39.41 11.93 0.67
N CYS A 339 -38.16 11.44 0.66
CA CYS A 339 -37.57 10.65 1.74
C CYS A 339 -36.49 11.43 2.52
N ASP A 340 -36.92 12.30 3.42
CA ASP A 340 -36.05 12.94 4.43
C ASP A 340 -36.59 12.64 5.83
N ARG A 341 -36.23 11.52 6.47
CA ARG A 341 -36.60 11.24 7.87
C ARG A 341 -35.55 10.46 8.66
N LEU A 342 -35.66 10.60 9.97
CA LEU A 342 -34.64 10.83 11.00
C LEU A 342 -34.28 9.57 11.82
N ALA A 343 -33.12 9.44 12.50
CA ALA A 343 -32.77 8.23 13.28
C ALA A 343 -33.63 8.04 14.55
N CYS A 344 -33.49 8.86 15.60
CA CYS A 344 -34.38 8.78 16.79
C CYS A 344 -35.84 9.11 16.44
N MET A 345 -36.06 10.08 15.57
CA MET A 345 -37.39 10.52 15.14
C MET A 345 -38.05 9.56 14.11
N ARG A 346 -37.45 8.38 13.83
CA ARG A 346 -38.19 7.22 13.27
C ARG A 346 -39.34 6.82 14.18
N LEU A 347 -39.16 7.00 15.49
CA LEU A 347 -40.23 6.96 16.45
C LEU A 347 -41.07 8.23 16.27
N ARG A 348 -42.06 8.18 15.38
CA ARG A 348 -42.93 9.34 15.04
C ARG A 348 -43.74 9.86 16.24
N GLN A 349 -43.90 9.04 17.28
CA GLN A 349 -44.55 9.37 18.54
C GLN A 349 -43.53 9.43 19.69
N LEU A 350 -42.27 9.78 19.40
CA LEU A 350 -41.24 10.05 20.42
C LEU A 350 -41.70 11.18 21.34
N GLY A 351 -41.66 10.97 22.67
CA GLY A 351 -42.26 11.91 23.62
C GLY A 351 -43.79 11.80 23.75
N GLN A 352 -44.41 10.87 23.01
CA GLN A 352 -45.86 10.60 23.00
C GLN A 352 -46.11 9.08 23.11
N GLY A 353 -45.41 8.41 24.02
CA GLY A 353 -45.51 6.97 24.29
C GLY A 353 -44.34 6.15 23.75
N GLN A 354 -43.68 6.59 22.68
CA GLN A 354 -42.44 5.99 22.21
C GLN A 354 -41.23 6.62 22.89
N SER A 355 -40.23 5.82 23.21
CA SER A 355 -39.02 6.26 23.93
C SER A 355 -37.74 5.60 23.40
N VAL A 356 -36.59 6.18 23.75
CA VAL A 356 -35.27 5.67 23.37
C VAL A 356 -34.40 5.32 24.58
N LEU A 357 -33.48 4.40 24.35
CA LEU A 357 -32.31 4.11 25.19
C LEU A 357 -31.07 4.25 24.33
N PHE A 358 -29.94 4.60 24.94
CA PHE A 358 -28.67 4.73 24.24
C PHE A 358 -27.67 3.69 24.71
N PHE A 359 -26.87 3.16 23.79
CA PHE A 359 -25.72 2.32 24.09
C PHE A 359 -24.44 2.99 23.60
N ALA A 360 -23.49 3.20 24.52
CA ALA A 360 -22.17 3.74 24.22
C ALA A 360 -21.09 2.68 24.48
N PRO A 361 -20.26 2.32 23.49
CA PRO A 361 -19.03 1.59 23.72
C PRO A 361 -18.12 2.32 24.72
N LEU A 362 -17.19 1.59 25.35
CA LEU A 362 -16.35 2.11 26.44
C LEU A 362 -15.61 3.41 26.06
N GLU A 363 -15.03 3.45 24.87
CA GLU A 363 -14.31 4.61 24.35
C GLU A 363 -15.23 5.84 24.21
N ILE A 364 -16.44 5.62 23.69
CA ILE A 364 -17.45 6.68 23.49
C ILE A 364 -18.02 7.14 24.83
N ALA A 365 -18.28 6.22 25.76
CA ALA A 365 -18.73 6.53 27.11
C ALA A 365 -17.72 7.42 27.84
N ARG A 366 -16.42 7.11 27.74
CA ARG A 366 -15.33 7.95 28.28
C ARG A 366 -15.27 9.33 27.63
N ALA A 367 -15.42 9.41 26.30
CA ALA A 367 -15.48 10.69 25.60
C ALA A 367 -16.67 11.54 26.06
N ILE A 368 -17.87 10.95 26.18
CA ILE A 368 -19.06 11.64 26.68
C ILE A 368 -18.85 12.17 28.10
N ARG A 369 -18.29 11.36 29.01
CA ARG A 369 -18.02 11.80 30.40
C ARG A 369 -17.01 12.95 30.45
N THR A 370 -15.96 12.88 29.64
CA THR A 370 -14.94 13.93 29.54
C THR A 370 -15.56 15.25 29.10
N ASP A 371 -16.34 15.23 28.01
CA ASP A 371 -17.01 16.41 27.45
C ASP A 371 -18.12 16.95 28.38
N ALA A 372 -18.76 16.06 29.13
CA ALA A 372 -19.75 16.42 30.14
C ALA A 372 -19.13 16.92 31.46
N ARG A 373 -17.81 16.79 31.65
CA ARG A 373 -17.09 17.06 32.90
C ARG A 373 -17.61 16.23 34.08
N ARG A 374 -17.84 14.94 33.84
CA ARG A 374 -18.28 13.96 34.85
C ARG A 374 -17.15 13.02 35.25
N ALA A 375 -17.26 12.42 36.44
CA ALA A 375 -16.33 11.39 36.88
C ALA A 375 -16.60 10.07 36.14
N ASP A 376 -15.59 9.19 36.06
CA ASP A 376 -15.68 7.91 35.32
C ASP A 376 -16.79 6.99 35.83
N SER A 377 -17.16 7.10 37.12
CA SER A 377 -18.23 6.33 37.76
C SER A 377 -19.64 6.89 37.54
N ASP A 378 -19.77 8.10 36.98
CA ASP A 378 -21.06 8.76 36.87
C ASP A 378 -21.92 8.15 35.73
N VAL A 379 -23.22 8.07 36.00
CA VAL A 379 -24.21 7.61 35.03
C VAL A 379 -24.42 8.67 33.95
N ILE A 380 -24.17 8.29 32.70
CA ILE A 380 -24.37 9.13 31.52
C ILE A 380 -25.86 9.38 31.28
N GLN A 381 -26.26 10.64 31.31
CA GLN A 381 -27.63 11.09 31.02
C GLN A 381 -27.78 11.49 29.55
N VAL A 382 -29.01 11.58 29.06
CA VAL A 382 -29.29 11.99 27.66
C VAL A 382 -28.74 13.40 27.36
N VAL A 383 -28.76 14.31 28.34
CA VAL A 383 -28.18 15.66 28.19
C VAL A 383 -26.66 15.62 27.93
N ASP A 384 -25.96 14.65 28.52
CA ASP A 384 -24.51 14.49 28.34
C ASP A 384 -24.22 14.00 26.92
N ILE A 385 -25.03 13.06 26.41
CA ILE A 385 -24.96 12.55 25.03
C ILE A 385 -25.22 13.66 24.02
N LEU A 386 -26.27 14.48 24.24
CA LEU A 386 -26.61 15.58 23.34
C LEU A 386 -25.50 16.64 23.30
N ARG A 387 -24.90 16.96 24.45
CA ARG A 387 -23.73 17.87 24.50
C ARG A 387 -22.57 17.29 23.69
N TRP A 388 -22.21 16.03 23.91
CA TRP A 388 -21.16 15.35 23.16
C TRP A 388 -21.44 15.36 21.66
N ALA A 389 -22.66 15.00 21.22
CA ALA A 389 -23.02 14.96 19.81
C ALA A 389 -22.97 16.35 19.14
N MET A 390 -23.31 17.41 19.88
CA MET A 390 -23.15 18.81 19.41
C MET A 390 -21.68 19.20 19.26
N LEU A 391 -20.82 18.81 20.21
CA LEU A 391 -19.38 19.04 20.11
C LEU A 391 -18.80 18.30 18.91
N ARG A 392 -19.22 17.05 18.65
CA ARG A 392 -18.83 16.31 17.44
C ARG A 392 -19.32 16.99 16.16
N THR A 393 -20.49 17.63 16.16
CA THR A 393 -20.91 18.46 15.02
C THR A 393 -19.96 19.65 14.79
N CYS A 394 -19.54 20.34 15.85
CA CYS A 394 -18.57 21.44 15.73
C CYS A 394 -17.22 20.95 15.20
N GLU A 395 -16.70 19.85 15.76
CA GLU A 395 -15.46 19.23 15.27
C GLU A 395 -15.58 18.77 13.80
N ASP A 396 -16.72 18.21 13.39
CA ASP A 396 -17.00 17.84 11.98
C ASP A 396 -16.93 19.06 11.07
N ILE A 397 -17.51 20.20 11.48
CA ILE A 397 -17.46 21.45 10.70
C ILE A 397 -16.02 22.00 10.63
N GLU A 398 -15.32 22.07 11.77
CA GLU A 398 -13.93 22.52 11.82
C GLU A 398 -13.00 21.65 10.98
N HIS A 399 -13.25 20.34 10.95
CA HIS A 399 -12.47 19.39 10.16
C HIS A 399 -12.61 19.63 8.65
N HIS A 400 -13.83 19.90 8.16
CA HIS A 400 -14.11 20.09 6.74
C HIS A 400 -13.85 21.51 6.23
N ILE A 401 -13.55 22.47 7.12
CA ILE A 401 -13.36 23.86 6.72
C ILE A 401 -12.14 24.05 5.80
N SER A 402 -11.08 23.26 5.98
CA SER A 402 -9.86 23.36 5.17
C SER A 402 -10.15 23.06 3.71
N LEU A 403 -10.89 21.97 3.45
CA LEU A 403 -11.34 21.60 2.12
C LEU A 403 -12.31 22.64 1.55
N TRP A 404 -13.25 23.13 2.36
CA TRP A 404 -14.19 24.17 1.93
C TRP A 404 -13.48 25.46 1.49
N VAL A 405 -12.46 25.90 2.25
CA VAL A 405 -11.64 27.07 1.91
C VAL A 405 -10.87 26.84 0.61
N GLN A 406 -10.19 25.70 0.48
CA GLN A 406 -9.44 25.37 -0.72
C GLN A 406 -10.35 25.41 -1.95
N GLN A 407 -11.51 24.75 -1.89
CA GLN A 407 -12.49 24.76 -3.00
C GLN A 407 -12.98 26.18 -3.33
N GLY A 408 -13.17 27.03 -2.32
CA GLY A 408 -13.59 28.42 -2.50
C GLY A 408 -12.53 29.29 -3.16
N VAL A 409 -11.26 29.17 -2.74
CA VAL A 409 -10.12 29.84 -3.37
C VAL A 409 -9.97 29.39 -4.83
N ASP A 410 -10.00 28.08 -5.06
CA ASP A 410 -9.91 27.48 -6.40
C ASP A 410 -11.03 27.98 -7.33
N PHE A 411 -12.26 28.07 -6.82
CA PHE A 411 -13.38 28.64 -7.56
C PHE A 411 -13.18 30.12 -7.87
N HIS A 412 -12.73 30.91 -6.89
CA HIS A 412 -12.50 32.35 -7.06
C HIS A 412 -11.44 32.64 -8.13
N GLU A 413 -10.29 31.96 -8.06
CA GLU A 413 -9.21 32.11 -9.05
C GLU A 413 -9.68 31.79 -10.47
N ARG A 414 -10.38 30.66 -10.64
CA ARG A 414 -10.92 30.27 -11.96
C ARG A 414 -11.92 31.30 -12.48
N ASN A 415 -12.79 31.82 -11.62
CA ASN A 415 -13.83 32.77 -12.01
C ASN A 415 -13.27 34.16 -12.32
N LEU A 416 -12.20 34.61 -11.66
CA LEU A 416 -11.50 35.85 -11.99
C LEU A 416 -10.96 35.83 -13.42
N VAL A 417 -10.26 34.75 -13.78
CA VAL A 417 -9.68 34.60 -15.13
C VAL A 417 -10.78 34.42 -16.18
N TRP A 418 -11.83 33.66 -15.86
CA TRP A 418 -12.99 33.50 -16.75
C TRP A 418 -13.73 34.81 -17.02
N SER A 419 -13.97 35.62 -15.98
CA SER A 419 -14.64 36.92 -16.11
C SER A 419 -13.81 37.88 -16.97
N ALA A 420 -12.50 37.96 -16.73
CA ALA A 420 -11.59 38.76 -17.54
C ALA A 420 -11.55 38.29 -19.01
N ALA A 421 -11.59 36.98 -19.26
CA ALA A 421 -11.63 36.43 -20.61
C ALA A 421 -12.96 36.68 -21.34
N LYS A 422 -14.07 36.74 -20.61
CA LYS A 422 -15.42 37.01 -21.14
C LYS A 422 -15.62 38.47 -21.53
N ASP A 423 -15.00 39.38 -20.78
CA ASP A 423 -15.06 40.82 -21.03
C ASP A 423 -14.09 41.30 -22.14
N SER A 424 -13.18 40.43 -22.58
CA SER A 424 -12.27 40.72 -23.70
C SER A 424 -12.93 40.45 -25.06
N GLU A 425 -12.76 41.37 -26.02
CA GLU A 425 -13.20 41.18 -27.42
C GLU A 425 -12.29 40.25 -28.24
N SER A 426 -11.14 39.83 -27.68
CA SER A 426 -10.17 38.94 -28.34
C SER A 426 -10.56 37.45 -28.23
N PRO A 427 -10.05 36.58 -29.14
CA PRO A 427 -10.16 35.13 -28.96
C PRO A 427 -9.62 34.71 -27.58
N HIS A 428 -10.33 33.80 -26.90
CA HIS A 428 -9.92 33.33 -25.59
C HIS A 428 -8.52 32.69 -25.65
N ASP A 429 -7.58 33.21 -24.87
CA ASP A 429 -6.26 32.60 -24.72
C ASP A 429 -6.39 31.33 -23.88
N ILE A 430 -6.43 30.19 -24.57
CA ILE A 430 -6.53 28.86 -23.95
C ILE A 430 -5.35 28.63 -23.00
N ALA A 431 -4.16 29.16 -23.28
CA ALA A 431 -3.01 28.98 -22.41
C ALA A 431 -3.21 29.70 -21.07
N GLN A 432 -3.78 30.90 -21.10
CA GLN A 432 -4.10 31.67 -19.89
C GLN A 432 -5.18 30.96 -19.05
N LEU A 433 -6.27 30.50 -19.68
CA LEU A 433 -7.32 29.74 -18.99
C LEU A 433 -6.78 28.43 -18.39
N SER A 434 -5.99 27.70 -19.18
CA SER A 434 -5.37 26.44 -18.77
C SER A 434 -4.46 26.62 -17.54
N SER A 435 -3.66 27.68 -17.50
CA SER A 435 -2.75 27.97 -16.38
C SER A 435 -3.47 28.21 -15.04
N ALA A 436 -4.72 28.71 -15.08
CA ALA A 436 -5.51 28.97 -13.89
C ALA A 436 -6.43 27.79 -13.51
N TRP A 437 -6.87 27.00 -14.49
CA TRP A 437 -7.85 25.92 -14.28
C TRP A 437 -7.20 24.56 -14.01
N LEU A 438 -6.00 24.31 -14.55
CA LEU A 438 -5.25 23.10 -14.25
C LEU A 438 -4.62 23.19 -12.86
N ARG A 439 -4.89 22.18 -12.03
CA ARG A 439 -4.26 22.02 -10.72
C ARG A 439 -3.24 20.88 -10.76
N PRO A 440 -2.07 21.02 -10.12
CA PRO A 440 -1.15 19.90 -9.99
C PRO A 440 -1.82 18.79 -9.17
N GLU A 441 -1.91 17.60 -9.75
CA GLU A 441 -2.38 16.39 -9.05
C GLU A 441 -1.17 15.63 -8.53
N ALA A 442 -0.17 15.39 -9.38
CA ALA A 442 1.06 14.71 -9.00
C ALA A 442 1.93 15.54 -8.04
N ARG A 443 2.37 14.90 -6.95
CA ARG A 443 3.28 15.49 -5.97
C ARG A 443 4.54 14.64 -5.82
N THR A 444 5.69 15.30 -5.73
CA THR A 444 6.94 14.60 -5.43
C THR A 444 7.00 14.19 -3.96
N LEU A 445 7.85 13.20 -3.63
CA LEU A 445 8.05 12.77 -2.25
C LEU A 445 8.56 13.93 -1.36
N GLU A 446 9.38 14.82 -1.92
CA GLU A 446 9.85 16.02 -1.21
C GLU A 446 8.68 16.96 -0.90
N GLN A 447 7.76 17.18 -1.85
CA GLN A 447 6.60 18.04 -1.61
C GLN A 447 5.66 17.47 -0.53
N LEU A 448 5.53 16.15 -0.44
CA LEU A 448 4.67 15.47 0.53
C LEU A 448 5.26 15.41 1.94
N TYR A 449 6.56 15.13 2.06
CA TYR A 449 7.15 14.76 3.36
C TYR A 449 8.21 15.73 3.89
N LEU A 450 8.75 16.62 3.05
CA LEU A 450 9.84 17.49 3.48
C LEU A 450 9.28 18.63 4.34
N PRO A 451 9.83 18.88 5.55
CA PRO A 451 9.31 19.92 6.44
C PRO A 451 9.28 21.28 5.76
N LEU A 452 8.25 22.09 6.03
CA LEU A 452 8.09 23.44 5.45
C LEU A 452 9.32 24.34 5.62
N SER A 453 10.13 24.11 6.65
CA SER A 453 11.37 24.86 6.93
C SER A 453 12.59 24.42 6.10
N ALA A 454 12.55 23.24 5.49
CA ALA A 454 13.65 22.64 4.73
C ALA A 454 13.39 22.61 3.22
N GLN A 455 12.20 23.02 2.76
CA GLN A 455 11.88 23.05 1.33
C GLN A 455 12.63 24.16 0.60
N PRO A 456 13.15 23.92 -0.62
CA PRO A 456 13.78 24.95 -1.43
C PRO A 456 12.76 26.06 -1.72
N SER A 457 13.19 27.32 -1.66
CA SER A 457 12.38 28.53 -1.90
C SER A 457 11.77 28.67 -3.31
N SER A 458 11.82 27.61 -4.13
CA SER A 458 11.39 27.56 -5.52
C SER A 458 10.30 26.50 -5.81
N SER A 459 9.84 25.74 -4.82
CA SER A 459 8.69 24.84 -4.98
C SER A 459 7.41 25.56 -4.53
N ASP A 460 6.49 25.76 -5.46
CA ASP A 460 5.21 26.46 -5.28
C ASP A 460 4.55 26.15 -3.92
N HIS A 461 4.47 27.17 -3.08
CA HIS A 461 3.92 27.12 -1.73
C HIS A 461 2.39 26.91 -1.75
N ILE A 462 1.89 25.72 -2.08
CA ILE A 462 0.44 25.46 -2.20
C ILE A 462 -0.28 25.62 -0.85
N VAL A 463 0.26 25.07 0.25
CA VAL A 463 -0.43 25.08 1.57
C VAL A 463 -0.34 26.43 2.29
N SER A 464 0.79 27.14 2.17
CA SER A 464 0.92 28.50 2.73
C SER A 464 0.19 29.55 1.89
N SER A 465 0.07 29.34 0.57
CA SER A 465 -0.64 30.28 -0.30
C SER A 465 -2.15 30.22 -0.15
N ASN A 466 -2.76 29.05 0.11
CA ASN A 466 -4.22 28.96 0.21
C ASN A 466 -4.79 29.74 1.39
N VAL A 467 -4.10 29.79 2.54
CA VAL A 467 -4.52 30.60 3.70
C VAL A 467 -4.35 32.09 3.43
N ALA A 468 -3.23 32.48 2.78
CA ALA A 468 -3.00 33.86 2.39
C ALA A 468 -4.05 34.34 1.39
N LYS A 469 -4.31 33.54 0.34
CA LYS A 469 -5.33 33.79 -0.68
C LYS A 469 -6.76 33.79 -0.12
N ALA A 470 -7.06 32.90 0.82
CA ALA A 470 -8.36 32.88 1.49
C ALA A 470 -8.63 34.18 2.27
N ARG A 471 -7.58 34.78 2.85
CA ARG A 471 -7.68 36.10 3.51
C ARG A 471 -7.79 37.26 2.53
N GLU A 472 -7.45 37.08 1.26
CA GLU A 472 -7.66 38.08 0.21
C GLU A 472 -9.11 38.10 -0.29
N ILE A 473 -9.89 37.05 -0.01
CA ILE A 473 -11.30 36.92 -0.41
C ILE A 473 -12.21 37.33 0.76
N PRO A 474 -12.86 38.52 0.72
CA PRO A 474 -13.57 39.08 1.87
C PRO A 474 -14.68 38.18 2.40
N GLU A 475 -15.41 37.49 1.52
CA GLU A 475 -16.50 36.59 1.92
C GLU A 475 -16.00 35.36 2.68
N ILE A 476 -14.86 34.80 2.27
CA ILE A 476 -14.24 33.65 2.94
C ILE A 476 -13.65 34.09 4.28
N GLN A 477 -12.95 35.23 4.29
CA GLN A 477 -12.38 35.79 5.52
C GLN A 477 -13.46 36.07 6.57
N ALA A 478 -14.55 36.76 6.21
CA ALA A 478 -15.64 37.06 7.12
C ALA A 478 -16.28 35.79 7.69
N TRP A 479 -16.35 34.71 6.90
CA TRP A 479 -16.86 33.42 7.34
C TRP A 479 -15.93 32.75 8.37
N LEU A 480 -14.61 32.78 8.12
CA LEU A 480 -13.60 32.23 9.04
C LEU A 480 -13.57 33.00 10.36
N ASP A 481 -13.68 34.32 10.32
CA ASP A 481 -13.75 35.17 11.52
C ASP A 481 -15.00 34.87 12.36
N MET A 482 -16.15 34.65 11.70
CA MET A 482 -17.39 34.27 12.37
C MET A 482 -17.27 32.90 13.08
N LEU A 483 -16.60 31.93 12.45
CA LEU A 483 -16.34 30.61 13.02
C LEU A 483 -15.18 30.61 14.04
N GLY A 484 -14.42 31.70 14.18
CA GLY A 484 -13.27 31.80 15.07
C GLY A 484 -12.04 31.02 14.61
N ILE A 485 -11.95 30.70 13.31
CA ILE A 485 -10.91 29.84 12.74
C ILE A 485 -9.69 30.68 12.36
N ARG A 486 -8.58 30.51 13.09
CA ARG A 486 -7.34 31.29 12.87
C ARG A 486 -6.31 30.59 12.00
N ASN A 487 -6.29 29.25 12.07
CA ASN A 487 -5.37 28.38 11.35
C ASN A 487 -6.16 27.39 10.53
N ILE A 488 -5.75 27.18 9.28
CA ILE A 488 -6.34 26.21 8.37
C ILE A 488 -5.32 25.07 8.22
N GLY A 489 -5.74 23.84 8.53
CA GLY A 489 -4.92 22.64 8.35
C GLY A 489 -4.82 22.21 6.88
N ASP A 490 -4.04 21.17 6.60
CA ASP A 490 -4.02 20.55 5.28
C ASP A 490 -5.33 19.81 5.01
N ALA A 491 -5.97 20.10 3.88
CA ALA A 491 -7.23 19.48 3.44
C ALA A 491 -7.01 18.10 2.80
N GLY A 492 -5.78 17.78 2.39
CA GLY A 492 -5.53 16.65 1.51
C GLY A 492 -5.78 15.27 2.12
N ILE A 493 -5.53 15.09 3.43
CA ILE A 493 -5.52 13.76 4.07
C ILE A 493 -6.91 13.10 4.09
N ASP A 494 -7.97 13.89 4.26
CA ASP A 494 -9.35 13.40 4.36
C ASP A 494 -10.20 13.73 3.13
N GLU A 495 -9.58 14.19 2.04
CA GLU A 495 -10.27 14.48 0.77
C GLU A 495 -10.88 13.20 0.19
N GLU A 496 -12.18 13.25 -0.11
CA GLU A 496 -12.88 12.30 -0.97
C GLU A 496 -13.27 13.01 -2.26
N GLN A 497 -12.98 12.40 -3.40
CA GLN A 497 -13.23 12.98 -4.72
C GLN A 497 -13.90 11.95 -5.64
N GLU A 498 -14.77 12.42 -6.54
CA GLU A 498 -15.22 11.61 -7.68
C GLU A 498 -14.27 11.86 -8.84
N ARG A 499 -13.69 10.78 -9.38
CA ARG A 499 -12.67 10.85 -10.43
C ARG A 499 -13.23 10.27 -11.73
N GLU A 500 -13.25 11.10 -12.77
CA GLU A 500 -13.50 10.63 -14.13
C GLU A 500 -12.18 10.59 -14.90
N VAL A 501 -11.79 9.40 -15.33
CA VAL A 501 -10.58 9.22 -16.14
C VAL A 501 -11.01 8.92 -17.57
N ALA A 502 -10.78 9.85 -18.48
CA ALA A 502 -10.85 9.57 -19.91
C ALA A 502 -9.67 8.67 -20.28
N GLN A 503 -9.91 7.37 -20.35
CA GLN A 503 -8.86 6.38 -20.60
C GLN A 503 -8.63 6.26 -22.12
N GLU A 504 -7.83 7.16 -22.69
CA GLU A 504 -7.23 6.98 -24.02
C GLU A 504 -5.71 6.98 -23.90
N ILE A 505 -5.14 5.83 -23.53
CA ILE A 505 -3.72 5.56 -23.77
C ILE A 505 -3.60 4.11 -24.23
N GLU A 506 -3.76 3.87 -25.54
CA GLU A 506 -3.17 2.71 -26.20
C GLU A 506 -1.65 2.93 -26.28
N GLN A 507 -0.92 2.45 -25.29
CA GLN A 507 0.53 2.26 -25.45
C GLN A 507 0.76 0.93 -26.15
N GLU A 508 0.79 0.94 -27.48
CA GLU A 508 1.42 -0.13 -28.24
C GLU A 508 2.91 -0.13 -27.94
N ARG A 509 3.36 -1.09 -27.13
CA ARG A 509 4.78 -1.34 -26.93
C ARG A 509 5.34 -2.02 -28.18
N GLN A 510 5.75 -1.24 -29.18
CA GLN A 510 6.58 -1.76 -30.27
C GLN A 510 7.95 -2.10 -29.70
N GLN A 511 8.26 -3.39 -29.64
CA GLN A 511 9.58 -3.87 -29.24
C GLN A 511 10.55 -3.64 -30.41
N GLU A 512 11.13 -2.45 -30.49
CA GLU A 512 12.29 -2.22 -31.36
C GLU A 512 13.49 -2.96 -30.76
N ARG A 513 13.77 -4.14 -31.31
CA ARG A 513 14.98 -4.89 -30.95
C ARG A 513 16.16 -4.21 -31.65
N PRO A 514 17.29 -4.01 -30.96
CA PRO A 514 18.49 -3.52 -31.63
C PRO A 514 18.85 -4.44 -32.81
N PRO A 515 19.43 -3.89 -33.90
CA PRO A 515 19.84 -4.70 -35.03
C PRO A 515 20.82 -5.79 -34.56
N PRO A 516 20.79 -7.00 -35.17
CA PRO A 516 21.70 -8.07 -34.81
C PRO A 516 23.15 -7.60 -34.87
N ALA A 517 23.88 -7.74 -33.77
CA ALA A 517 25.30 -7.41 -33.75
C ALA A 517 26.09 -8.40 -34.61
N GLU A 518 27.08 -7.90 -35.34
CA GLU A 518 27.99 -8.75 -36.10
C GLU A 518 28.96 -9.49 -35.16
N PRO A 519 29.01 -10.83 -35.20
CA PRO A 519 29.89 -11.61 -34.34
C PRO A 519 31.35 -11.43 -34.76
N LEU A 520 32.25 -11.31 -33.78
CA LEU A 520 33.68 -11.32 -34.03
C LEU A 520 34.14 -12.75 -34.37
N SER A 521 35.00 -12.93 -35.36
CA SER A 521 35.60 -14.23 -35.66
C SER A 521 36.51 -14.68 -34.53
N HIS A 522 36.32 -15.93 -34.09
CA HIS A 522 37.06 -16.50 -32.98
C HIS A 522 38.45 -16.96 -33.40
N HIS A 523 39.46 -16.68 -32.56
CA HIS A 523 40.84 -17.09 -32.80
C HIS A 523 41.57 -17.38 -31.49
N VAL A 524 42.30 -18.50 -31.45
CA VAL A 524 43.21 -18.80 -30.33
C VAL A 524 44.57 -18.15 -30.61
N LEU A 525 44.92 -17.14 -29.82
CA LEU A 525 46.21 -16.46 -29.93
C LEU A 525 47.36 -17.36 -29.47
N ASP A 526 48.54 -17.18 -30.08
CA ASP A 526 49.69 -18.05 -29.81
C ASP A 526 50.19 -17.98 -28.36
N ASP A 527 50.04 -16.82 -27.71
CA ASP A 527 50.36 -16.66 -26.28
C ASP A 527 49.44 -17.50 -25.37
N VAL A 528 48.18 -17.74 -25.76
CA VAL A 528 47.27 -18.65 -25.04
C VAL A 528 47.71 -20.10 -25.22
N ARG A 529 48.14 -20.48 -26.44
CA ARG A 529 48.74 -21.80 -26.69
C ARG A 529 50.04 -22.00 -25.91
N ALA A 530 50.88 -20.97 -25.84
CA ALA A 530 52.12 -20.98 -25.08
C ALA A 530 51.87 -21.12 -23.58
N LEU A 531 50.84 -20.44 -23.04
CA LEU A 531 50.40 -20.58 -21.65
C LEU A 531 50.06 -22.03 -21.30
N VAL A 532 49.25 -22.71 -22.11
CA VAL A 532 48.84 -24.11 -21.87
C VAL A 532 50.05 -25.06 -21.87
N LYS A 533 51.02 -24.82 -22.75
CA LYS A 533 52.24 -25.64 -22.87
C LYS A 533 53.26 -25.39 -21.78
N THR A 534 53.46 -24.13 -21.39
CA THR A 534 54.58 -23.70 -20.53
C THR A 534 54.17 -23.38 -19.09
N GLY A 535 52.89 -23.13 -18.85
CA GLY A 535 52.37 -22.68 -17.55
C GLY A 535 52.83 -21.27 -17.17
N LYS A 536 53.36 -20.47 -18.11
CA LYS A 536 53.83 -19.11 -17.86
C LYS A 536 52.89 -18.08 -18.47
N LEU A 537 52.31 -17.22 -17.63
CA LEU A 537 51.47 -16.11 -18.04
C LEU A 537 52.34 -14.91 -18.42
N ASN A 538 52.27 -14.49 -19.69
CA ASN A 538 52.86 -13.23 -20.13
C ASN A 538 51.84 -12.09 -19.91
N SER A 539 51.96 -11.38 -18.80
CA SER A 539 51.04 -10.29 -18.42
C SER A 539 51.10 -9.06 -19.32
N GLU A 540 52.15 -8.92 -20.14
CA GLU A 540 52.30 -7.82 -21.10
C GLU A 540 51.69 -8.14 -22.46
N SER A 541 51.27 -9.40 -22.69
CA SER A 541 50.63 -9.81 -23.93
C SER A 541 49.25 -9.19 -24.09
N SER A 542 48.92 -8.81 -25.32
CA SER A 542 47.58 -8.35 -25.70
C SER A 542 46.51 -9.46 -25.66
N ALA A 543 46.92 -10.72 -25.48
CA ALA A 543 46.04 -11.89 -25.40
C ALA A 543 45.30 -12.00 -24.06
N PHE A 544 45.84 -11.41 -22.99
CA PHE A 544 45.28 -11.47 -21.65
C PHE A 544 44.88 -10.08 -21.15
N LEU A 545 43.71 -10.00 -20.52
CA LEU A 545 43.20 -8.78 -19.92
C LEU A 545 42.87 -9.06 -18.45
N PRO A 546 43.14 -8.13 -17.51
CA PRO A 546 42.62 -8.24 -16.16
C PRO A 546 41.10 -8.41 -16.20
N LEU A 547 40.54 -9.32 -15.40
CA LEU A 547 39.15 -9.78 -15.55
C LEU A 547 38.14 -8.63 -15.51
N PHE A 548 38.27 -7.71 -14.55
CA PHE A 548 37.33 -6.60 -14.43
C PHE A 548 37.48 -5.59 -15.59
N ASN A 549 38.64 -5.49 -16.24
CA ASN A 549 38.84 -4.59 -17.38
C ASN A 549 38.00 -4.98 -18.59
N THR A 550 37.44 -6.20 -18.62
CA THR A 550 36.56 -6.66 -19.69
C THR A 550 35.11 -6.20 -19.51
N VAL A 551 34.77 -5.51 -18.40
CA VAL A 551 33.44 -4.94 -18.19
C VAL A 551 33.24 -3.74 -19.15
N PRO A 552 32.04 -3.52 -19.72
CA PRO A 552 31.77 -2.41 -20.63
C PRO A 552 32.14 -1.03 -20.08
N LEU A 553 32.72 -0.17 -20.94
CA LEU A 553 33.27 1.15 -20.57
C LEU A 553 32.23 2.09 -19.93
N GLY A 554 30.97 2.02 -20.36
CA GLY A 554 29.88 2.83 -19.79
C GLY A 554 29.57 2.49 -18.32
N THR A 555 29.83 1.26 -17.89
CA THR A 555 29.73 0.82 -16.49
C THR A 555 30.96 1.26 -15.69
N TRP A 556 32.12 1.36 -16.34
CA TRP A 556 33.37 1.86 -15.74
C TRP A 556 33.36 3.35 -15.42
N ASN A 557 32.73 4.19 -16.24
CA ASN A 557 32.65 5.63 -16.00
C ASN A 557 31.94 6.00 -14.68
N GLN A 558 31.23 5.04 -14.07
CA GLN A 558 30.57 5.20 -12.77
C GLN A 558 31.46 4.83 -11.58
N LEU A 559 32.60 4.18 -11.82
CA LEU A 559 33.66 4.00 -10.81
C LEU A 559 34.60 5.20 -10.86
N HIS A 560 34.63 5.98 -9.78
CA HIS A 560 35.56 7.10 -9.63
C HIS A 560 37.04 6.66 -9.64
N GLU A 561 37.34 5.36 -9.41
CA GLU A 561 38.69 4.81 -9.36
C GLU A 561 38.89 3.65 -10.36
N LYS A 562 40.00 3.70 -11.13
CA LYS A 562 40.36 2.69 -12.14
C LYS A 562 40.74 1.34 -11.51
N ALA A 563 40.57 0.28 -12.31
CA ALA A 563 40.75 -1.17 -12.08
C ALA A 563 41.86 -1.73 -11.16
N SER A 564 42.83 -0.92 -10.74
CA SER A 564 43.98 -1.32 -9.91
C SER A 564 43.63 -1.87 -8.51
N ARG A 565 42.37 -1.80 -8.07
CA ARG A 565 41.92 -2.27 -6.74
C ARG A 565 41.40 -3.71 -6.71
N TRP A 566 41.12 -4.30 -7.88
CA TRP A 566 40.73 -5.70 -8.02
C TRP A 566 41.96 -6.60 -8.10
N SER A 567 41.77 -7.90 -7.85
CA SER A 567 42.86 -8.88 -7.84
C SER A 567 43.63 -8.92 -9.18
N ASN A 568 44.95 -8.92 -9.08
CA ASN A 568 45.86 -9.14 -10.20
C ASN A 568 46.04 -10.63 -10.58
N GLN A 569 45.31 -11.54 -9.94
CA GLN A 569 45.32 -12.98 -10.21
C GLN A 569 44.18 -13.42 -11.13
N LEU A 570 43.21 -12.53 -11.40
CA LEU A 570 42.05 -12.83 -12.23
C LEU A 570 42.22 -12.22 -13.63
N TRP A 571 42.23 -13.08 -14.63
CA TRP A 571 42.45 -12.71 -16.03
C TRP A 571 41.34 -13.28 -16.92
N ALA A 572 41.20 -12.70 -18.10
CA ALA A 572 40.36 -13.21 -19.18
C ALA A 572 41.14 -13.17 -20.49
N THR A 573 40.87 -14.11 -21.38
CA THR A 573 41.39 -14.06 -22.74
C THR A 573 40.70 -12.98 -23.55
N ARG A 574 41.40 -12.46 -24.57
CA ARG A 574 40.83 -11.50 -25.52
C ARG A 574 39.58 -12.07 -26.19
N ASP A 575 39.61 -13.33 -26.62
CA ASP A 575 38.45 -13.98 -27.27
C ASP A 575 37.24 -14.06 -26.33
N PHE A 576 37.43 -14.37 -25.04
CA PHE A 576 36.35 -14.34 -24.06
C PHE A 576 35.72 -12.93 -23.95
N SER A 577 36.56 -11.90 -23.92
CA SER A 577 36.14 -10.51 -23.68
C SER A 577 35.47 -9.82 -24.88
N MET A 578 35.87 -10.18 -26.10
CA MET A 578 35.45 -9.52 -27.34
C MET A 578 34.54 -10.44 -28.16
N THR A 579 33.23 -10.17 -28.12
CA THR A 579 32.23 -11.01 -28.81
C THR A 579 31.72 -10.44 -30.13
N THR A 580 31.84 -9.12 -30.34
CA THR A 580 31.26 -8.40 -31.47
C THR A 580 32.27 -7.45 -32.11
N THR A 581 32.08 -7.11 -33.39
CA THR A 581 32.98 -6.25 -34.17
C THR A 581 32.90 -4.75 -33.80
N ALA A 582 31.82 -4.32 -33.15
CA ALA A 582 31.67 -2.95 -32.66
C ALA A 582 32.69 -2.62 -31.55
N ASN A 583 33.25 -1.41 -31.58
CA ASN A 583 34.25 -0.93 -30.62
C ASN A 583 33.69 -0.93 -29.18
N GLY A 584 34.02 -1.97 -28.42
CA GLY A 584 33.69 -2.12 -27.01
C GLY A 584 32.74 -3.29 -26.76
N SER A 585 32.98 -4.03 -25.68
CA SER A 585 32.08 -5.09 -25.22
C SER A 585 30.66 -4.52 -25.06
N SER A 586 29.74 -4.92 -25.94
CA SER A 586 28.32 -4.56 -25.79
C SER A 586 27.80 -5.12 -24.48
N LYS A 587 27.01 -4.31 -23.77
CA LYS A 587 26.36 -4.64 -22.49
C LYS A 587 25.58 -5.97 -22.55
N GLU A 588 25.08 -6.33 -23.73
CA GLU A 588 24.15 -7.46 -23.92
C GLU A 588 24.85 -8.79 -24.27
N HIS A 589 26.13 -8.77 -24.64
CA HIS A 589 26.83 -9.92 -25.20
C HIS A 589 27.90 -10.52 -24.27
N MET A 590 27.86 -10.20 -22.98
CA MET A 590 28.77 -10.81 -22.00
C MET A 590 28.60 -12.34 -21.95
N ARG A 591 29.70 -13.07 -22.15
CA ARG A 591 29.71 -14.54 -22.07
C ARG A 591 29.59 -15.02 -20.62
N PRO A 592 28.87 -16.12 -20.35
CA PRO A 592 28.86 -16.74 -19.03
C PRO A 592 30.27 -17.23 -18.69
N VAL A 593 30.65 -17.08 -17.42
CA VAL A 593 31.91 -17.57 -16.89
C VAL A 593 31.71 -19.05 -16.56
N ASN A 594 32.10 -19.94 -17.47
CA ASN A 594 31.93 -21.39 -17.29
C ASN A 594 33.25 -22.16 -17.25
N TRP A 595 34.29 -21.59 -17.87
CA TRP A 595 35.55 -22.26 -18.11
C TRP A 595 36.69 -21.44 -17.52
N LEU A 596 37.36 -22.02 -16.53
CA LEU A 596 38.47 -21.38 -15.82
C LEU A 596 39.72 -22.22 -15.99
N LEU A 597 40.84 -21.60 -16.32
CA LEU A 597 42.14 -22.25 -16.34
C LEU A 597 42.95 -21.76 -15.13
N SER A 598 43.30 -22.66 -14.22
CA SER A 598 44.25 -22.37 -13.16
C SER A 598 45.67 -22.66 -13.63
N VAL A 599 46.58 -21.76 -13.29
CA VAL A 599 48.00 -21.89 -13.58
C VAL A 599 48.78 -21.73 -12.28
N CYS A 600 49.52 -22.78 -11.91
CA CYS A 600 50.41 -22.78 -10.75
C CYS A 600 51.85 -22.57 -11.21
N PRO A 601 52.46 -21.40 -10.96
CA PRO A 601 53.86 -21.18 -11.29
C PRO A 601 54.76 -22.11 -10.47
N ALA A 602 55.79 -22.70 -11.10
CA ALA A 602 56.73 -23.62 -10.44
C ALA A 602 57.58 -22.99 -9.31
N SER A 603 57.54 -21.67 -9.15
CA SER A 603 58.25 -20.90 -8.14
C SER A 603 57.24 -20.06 -7.36
N SER A 604 56.88 -20.46 -6.12
CA SER A 604 56.29 -19.68 -5.00
C SER A 604 55.36 -18.47 -5.25
N SER A 605 54.81 -18.31 -6.45
CA SER A 605 53.96 -17.21 -6.88
C SER A 605 52.50 -17.61 -6.76
N ALA A 606 51.62 -16.62 -6.58
CA ALA A 606 50.19 -16.84 -6.46
C ALA A 606 49.60 -17.50 -7.73
N MET A 607 48.59 -18.36 -7.52
CA MET A 607 47.87 -19.03 -8.60
C MET A 607 47.10 -17.99 -9.44
N ASN A 608 47.25 -18.04 -10.75
CA ASN A 608 46.45 -17.21 -11.66
C ASN A 608 45.26 -18.00 -12.19
N ILE A 609 44.11 -17.34 -12.27
CA ILE A 609 42.87 -17.89 -12.85
C ILE A 609 42.58 -17.10 -14.13
N ILE A 610 42.47 -17.80 -15.25
CA ILE A 610 42.16 -17.22 -16.55
C ILE A 610 40.78 -17.72 -17.00
N VAL A 611 39.88 -16.81 -17.37
CA VAL A 611 38.60 -17.15 -17.99
C VAL A 611 38.79 -17.30 -19.50
N LEU A 612 38.35 -18.42 -20.06
CA LEU A 612 38.45 -18.71 -21.49
C LEU A 612 37.08 -18.76 -22.16
N SER A 613 37.07 -18.56 -23.48
CA SER A 613 35.87 -18.82 -24.26
C SER A 613 35.62 -20.31 -24.49
N PRO A 614 34.36 -20.72 -24.73
CA PRO A 614 34.06 -22.10 -25.13
C PRO A 614 34.83 -22.54 -26.38
N TYR A 615 35.10 -21.62 -27.32
CA TYR A 615 35.85 -21.90 -28.54
C TYR A 615 37.33 -22.20 -28.23
N GLU A 616 37.98 -21.35 -27.43
CA GLU A 616 39.37 -21.58 -27.03
C GLU A 616 39.53 -22.89 -26.25
N VAL A 617 38.57 -23.20 -25.37
CA VAL A 617 38.56 -24.45 -24.61
C VAL A 617 38.47 -25.66 -25.54
N GLN A 618 37.58 -25.63 -26.54
CA GLN A 618 37.41 -26.72 -27.50
C GLN A 618 38.71 -26.98 -28.28
N GLU A 619 39.36 -25.93 -28.78
CA GLU A 619 40.61 -26.02 -29.55
C GLU A 619 41.80 -26.46 -28.69
N LEU A 620 41.89 -25.96 -27.45
CA LEU A 620 43.02 -26.23 -26.55
C LEU A 620 42.85 -27.53 -25.75
N LEU A 621 41.66 -28.13 -25.74
CA LEU A 621 41.35 -29.30 -24.90
C LEU A 621 42.36 -30.46 -25.03
N PRO A 622 42.84 -30.85 -26.25
CA PRO A 622 43.84 -31.90 -26.37
C PRO A 622 45.15 -31.54 -25.67
N ALA A 623 45.63 -30.31 -25.83
CA ALA A 623 46.86 -29.83 -25.20
C ALA A 623 46.71 -29.66 -23.67
N ILE A 624 45.53 -29.24 -23.20
CA ILE A 624 45.24 -29.13 -21.77
C ILE A 624 45.27 -30.52 -21.10
N ARG A 625 44.69 -31.55 -21.75
CA ARG A 625 44.69 -32.93 -21.22
C ARG A 625 46.09 -33.50 -21.01
N GLU A 626 47.04 -33.11 -21.84
CA GLU A 626 48.44 -33.56 -21.77
C GLU A 626 49.30 -32.68 -20.85
N SER A 627 48.82 -31.50 -20.48
CA SER A 627 49.57 -30.55 -19.67
C SER A 627 49.66 -30.99 -18.21
N LYS A 628 50.79 -30.67 -17.57
CA LYS A 628 51.03 -30.90 -16.13
C LYS A 628 51.06 -29.62 -15.31
N VAL A 629 50.91 -28.47 -15.98
CA VAL A 629 51.15 -27.14 -15.40
C VAL A 629 49.89 -26.27 -15.37
N VAL A 630 48.82 -26.69 -16.05
CA VAL A 630 47.53 -26.00 -16.06
C VAL A 630 46.40 -26.99 -15.76
N ASN A 631 45.33 -26.50 -15.14
CA ASN A 631 44.09 -27.28 -14.96
C ASN A 631 42.89 -26.46 -15.42
N LEU A 632 42.04 -27.06 -16.25
CA LEU A 632 40.76 -26.51 -16.67
C LEU A 632 39.68 -26.93 -15.67
N HIS A 633 38.91 -25.97 -15.18
CA HIS A 633 37.82 -26.15 -14.22
C HIS A 633 36.48 -25.77 -14.86
N ILE A 634 35.47 -26.59 -14.62
CA ILE A 634 34.07 -26.23 -14.88
C ILE A 634 33.54 -25.45 -13.69
N TYR A 635 32.95 -24.29 -13.96
CA TYR A 635 32.43 -23.38 -12.96
C TYR A 635 31.06 -22.83 -13.38
N SER A 636 30.26 -22.43 -12.39
CA SER A 636 29.01 -21.71 -12.61
C SER A 636 28.68 -20.90 -11.36
N PRO A 637 28.25 -19.63 -11.47
CA PRO A 637 27.89 -18.81 -10.33
C PRO A 637 26.61 -19.32 -9.64
N ARG A 638 26.57 -19.24 -8.30
CA ARG A 638 25.38 -19.62 -7.53
C ARG A 638 24.27 -18.57 -7.65
N THR A 639 23.32 -18.80 -8.56
CA THR A 639 22.20 -17.87 -8.83
C THR A 639 20.89 -18.24 -8.14
N ARG A 640 20.78 -19.46 -7.61
CA ARG A 640 19.67 -19.93 -6.74
C ARG A 640 20.24 -20.50 -5.44
N ARG A 641 19.45 -20.50 -4.36
CA ARG A 641 19.93 -20.93 -3.04
C ARG A 641 20.16 -22.46 -3.01
N GLU A 642 19.42 -23.23 -3.78
CA GLU A 642 19.47 -24.70 -3.85
C GLU A 642 20.62 -25.20 -4.74
N MET A 643 21.21 -24.32 -5.56
CA MET A 643 22.32 -24.69 -6.43
C MET A 643 23.54 -25.11 -5.60
N ARG A 644 24.13 -26.25 -5.96
CA ARG A 644 25.44 -26.68 -5.45
C ARG A 644 26.49 -25.59 -5.73
N THR A 645 27.36 -25.35 -4.77
CA THR A 645 28.48 -24.40 -4.94
C THR A 645 29.60 -24.99 -5.80
N PHE A 646 30.19 -24.15 -6.64
CA PHE A 646 31.36 -24.43 -7.49
C PHE A 646 32.59 -23.63 -7.04
N GLU A 647 32.51 -22.97 -5.88
CA GLU A 647 33.51 -22.04 -5.36
C GLU A 647 34.84 -22.71 -4.99
N ASP A 648 34.82 -24.02 -4.71
CA ASP A 648 36.05 -24.78 -4.43
C ASP A 648 36.88 -25.09 -5.68
N LEU A 649 36.30 -24.88 -6.87
CA LEU A 649 36.82 -25.23 -8.20
C LEU A 649 37.17 -26.72 -8.37
N LYS A 650 36.61 -27.62 -7.54
CA LYS A 650 36.91 -29.06 -7.57
C LYS A 650 35.84 -29.90 -8.23
N PHE A 651 34.73 -29.31 -8.67
CA PHE A 651 33.58 -30.03 -9.23
C PHE A 651 33.96 -30.95 -10.39
N PHE A 652 34.62 -30.40 -11.42
CA PHE A 652 35.11 -31.18 -12.56
C PHE A 652 36.33 -30.48 -13.17
N CYS A 653 37.45 -31.19 -13.23
CA CYS A 653 38.74 -30.64 -13.64
C CYS A 653 39.42 -31.52 -14.70
N ILE A 654 40.08 -30.89 -15.68
CA ILE A 654 40.87 -31.54 -16.71
C ILE A 654 42.26 -30.89 -16.77
N PRO A 655 43.36 -31.63 -16.57
CA PRO A 655 43.44 -33.01 -16.07
C PRO A 655 42.98 -33.11 -14.59
N PRO A 656 42.84 -34.32 -14.03
CA PRO A 656 42.51 -34.50 -12.62
C PRO A 656 43.50 -33.78 -11.70
N LEU A 657 42.98 -33.06 -10.70
CA LEU A 657 43.81 -32.31 -9.75
C LEU A 657 44.72 -33.24 -8.95
N GLN A 658 45.96 -32.81 -8.75
CA GLN A 658 46.90 -33.49 -7.86
C GLN A 658 46.49 -33.30 -6.39
N SER A 659 46.87 -34.23 -5.52
CA SER A 659 46.56 -34.16 -4.08
C SER A 659 47.16 -32.92 -3.37
N SER A 660 48.21 -32.34 -3.94
CA SER A 660 48.87 -31.11 -3.48
C SER A 660 48.15 -29.83 -3.91
N TRP A 661 47.11 -29.90 -4.74
CA TRP A 661 46.41 -28.72 -5.23
C TRP A 661 45.56 -28.08 -4.13
N SER A 662 45.72 -26.77 -3.95
CA SER A 662 44.94 -25.95 -3.02
C SER A 662 44.08 -24.96 -3.79
N SER A 663 42.88 -24.69 -3.28
CA SER A 663 41.99 -23.69 -3.88
C SER A 663 42.57 -22.29 -3.66
N PRO A 664 42.33 -21.34 -4.60
CA PRO A 664 42.67 -19.94 -4.40
C PRO A 664 42.08 -19.37 -3.10
N ASP A 665 42.64 -18.25 -2.64
CA ASP A 665 42.11 -17.52 -1.49
C ASP A 665 40.62 -17.20 -1.69
N SER A 666 39.82 -17.36 -0.62
CA SER A 666 38.38 -17.15 -0.63
C SER A 666 37.98 -15.78 -1.15
N LEU A 667 38.81 -14.75 -0.96
CA LEU A 667 38.57 -13.41 -1.47
C LEU A 667 38.73 -13.33 -2.99
N ILE A 668 39.68 -14.08 -3.56
CA ILE A 668 39.91 -14.16 -5.01
C ILE A 668 38.71 -14.84 -5.68
N ILE A 669 38.22 -15.93 -5.09
CA ILE A 669 36.99 -16.59 -5.53
C ILE A 669 35.78 -15.66 -5.38
N SER A 670 35.67 -14.90 -4.29
CA SER A 670 34.58 -13.94 -4.11
C SER A 670 34.55 -12.85 -5.20
N GLN A 671 35.72 -12.37 -5.62
CA GLN A 671 35.83 -11.41 -6.73
C GLN A 671 35.44 -12.06 -8.08
N LEU A 672 35.85 -13.30 -8.32
CA LEU A 672 35.38 -14.07 -9.48
C LEU A 672 33.86 -14.25 -9.46
N ASN A 673 33.28 -14.56 -8.29
CA ASN A 673 31.85 -14.75 -8.11
C ASN A 673 31.06 -13.46 -8.40
N ILE A 674 31.56 -12.31 -7.94
CA ILE A 674 31.01 -10.98 -8.27
C ILE A 674 31.00 -10.78 -9.78
N PHE A 675 32.16 -10.96 -10.43
CA PHE A 675 32.28 -10.79 -11.87
C PHE A 675 31.34 -11.72 -12.65
N SER A 676 31.12 -12.92 -12.12
CA SER A 676 30.29 -13.95 -12.74
C SER A 676 28.79 -13.73 -12.53
N GLY A 677 28.38 -12.86 -11.60
CA GLY A 677 26.97 -12.58 -11.29
C GLY A 677 26.35 -13.53 -10.25
N GLN A 678 27.14 -14.00 -9.28
CA GLN A 678 26.65 -14.79 -8.16
C GLN A 678 25.71 -13.99 -7.26
N LEU A 679 24.62 -14.63 -6.82
CA LEU A 679 23.57 -13.97 -6.03
C LEU A 679 23.50 -14.45 -4.58
N TYR A 680 23.95 -15.68 -4.31
CA TYR A 680 23.94 -16.29 -2.99
C TYR A 680 25.36 -16.69 -2.56
N PHE A 681 25.77 -16.32 -1.35
CA PHE A 681 27.09 -16.69 -0.81
C PHE A 681 27.07 -18.09 -0.17
N ALA A 682 28.24 -18.73 -0.10
CA ALA A 682 28.38 -20.06 0.49
C ALA A 682 28.02 -20.12 1.98
N ASN A 683 28.46 -19.12 2.76
CA ASN A 683 28.25 -19.03 4.20
C ASN A 683 28.40 -17.57 4.68
N TYR A 684 28.12 -17.36 5.97
CA TYR A 684 28.18 -16.05 6.61
C TYR A 684 29.59 -15.45 6.63
N ASP A 685 30.63 -16.28 6.76
CA ASP A 685 32.02 -15.80 6.80
C ASP A 685 32.49 -15.24 5.45
N VAL A 686 32.09 -15.88 4.34
CA VAL A 686 32.33 -15.37 2.98
C VAL A 686 31.65 -14.02 2.79
N TYR A 687 30.40 -13.86 3.26
CA TYR A 687 29.71 -12.58 3.25
C TYR A 687 30.49 -11.51 4.04
N ARG A 688 30.93 -11.82 5.26
CA ARG A 688 31.69 -10.86 6.09
C ARG A 688 33.02 -10.46 5.45
N ASN A 689 33.78 -11.42 4.92
CA ASN A 689 35.05 -11.16 4.25
C ASN A 689 34.86 -10.30 2.99
N LEU A 690 33.76 -10.52 2.25
CA LEU A 690 33.42 -9.71 1.10
C LEU A 690 33.03 -8.27 1.49
N CYS A 691 32.24 -8.10 2.55
CA CYS A 691 31.91 -6.77 3.09
C CYS A 691 33.17 -6.03 3.56
N ALA A 692 34.09 -6.72 4.25
CA ALA A 692 35.38 -6.16 4.66
C ALA A 692 36.19 -5.65 3.46
N PHE A 693 36.27 -6.45 2.38
CA PHE A 693 36.97 -6.06 1.15
C PHE A 693 36.29 -4.89 0.44
N LEU A 694 34.97 -4.92 0.25
CA LEU A 694 34.23 -3.87 -0.47
C LEU A 694 34.02 -2.60 0.35
N GLY A 695 34.30 -2.61 1.65
CA GLY A 695 34.04 -1.49 2.56
C GLY A 695 32.55 -1.31 2.85
N LEU A 696 31.77 -2.39 2.89
CA LEU A 696 30.33 -2.36 3.18
C LEU A 696 30.05 -2.63 4.66
N GLY A 697 28.98 -2.03 5.17
CA GLY A 697 28.50 -2.25 6.53
C GLY A 697 28.04 -3.69 6.77
N THR A 698 28.24 -4.18 7.98
CA THR A 698 27.76 -5.49 8.44
C THR A 698 27.36 -5.42 9.91
N HIS A 699 26.71 -6.46 10.41
CA HIS A 699 26.34 -6.56 11.82
C HIS A 699 27.59 -6.87 12.68
N PHE A 700 27.83 -6.06 13.70
CA PHE A 700 28.87 -6.29 14.71
C PHE A 700 28.20 -6.70 16.03
N GLU A 701 28.39 -7.95 16.45
CA GLU A 701 27.80 -8.45 17.70
C GLU A 701 28.36 -7.71 18.92
N GLY A 702 27.48 -7.13 19.72
CA GLY A 702 27.84 -6.53 21.02
C GLY A 702 28.58 -5.19 20.96
N THR A 703 28.74 -4.58 19.78
CA THR A 703 29.38 -3.26 19.62
C THR A 703 28.64 -2.42 18.58
N ALA A 704 28.60 -1.09 18.76
CA ALA A 704 28.12 -0.19 17.73
C ALA A 704 28.99 -0.30 16.47
N GLY A 705 28.36 -0.53 15.31
CA GLY A 705 29.04 -0.55 14.02
C GLY A 705 29.51 0.84 13.56
N PRO A 706 30.31 0.92 12.49
CA PRO A 706 30.74 2.20 11.93
C PRO A 706 29.56 2.99 11.35
N VAL A 707 29.72 4.29 11.18
CA VAL A 707 28.76 5.11 10.43
C VAL A 707 28.75 4.67 8.96
N VAL A 708 27.55 4.38 8.44
CA VAL A 708 27.33 3.87 7.08
C VAL A 708 26.54 4.88 6.24
N ASP A 709 26.93 5.09 4.98
CA ASP A 709 26.18 5.90 4.02
C ASP A 709 24.85 5.21 3.60
N SER A 710 23.97 5.94 2.92
CA SER A 710 22.64 5.46 2.49
C SER A 710 22.67 4.24 1.55
N ASP A 711 23.79 4.00 0.87
CA ASP A 711 24.01 2.85 -0.01
C ASP A 711 24.67 1.65 0.69
N GLY A 712 24.98 1.77 1.97
CA GLY A 712 25.64 0.73 2.76
C GLY A 712 27.16 0.83 2.82
N PHE A 713 27.79 1.84 2.21
CA PHE A 713 29.25 2.00 2.20
C PHE A 713 29.79 2.67 3.47
N VAL A 714 30.94 2.21 3.95
CA VAL A 714 31.68 2.76 5.10
C VAL A 714 32.86 3.58 4.58
N ARG A 715 32.80 4.90 4.77
CA ARG A 715 33.86 5.82 4.32
C ARG A 715 35.18 5.57 5.07
N PRO A 716 36.34 5.86 4.46
CA PRO A 716 37.64 5.67 5.11
C PRO A 716 37.75 6.27 6.51
N ALA A 717 37.18 7.46 6.75
CA ALA A 717 37.20 8.10 8.07
C ALA A 717 36.50 7.28 9.16
N ALA A 718 35.35 6.66 8.84
CA ALA A 718 34.57 5.85 9.77
C ALA A 718 35.16 4.44 10.01
N ARG A 719 36.18 4.04 9.25
CA ARG A 719 36.88 2.75 9.43
C ARG A 719 37.84 2.75 10.62
N PHE A 720 38.15 3.93 11.17
CA PHE A 720 39.07 4.10 12.28
C PHE A 720 38.36 4.43 13.61
N ASP A 721 37.02 4.31 13.66
CA ASP A 721 36.21 4.64 14.84
C ASP A 721 36.62 3.82 16.08
N ASN A 722 37.04 2.56 15.90
CA ASN A 722 37.66 1.75 16.94
C ASN A 722 38.57 0.64 16.35
N LYS A 723 39.39 0.01 17.20
CA LYS A 723 40.34 -1.04 16.79
C LYS A 723 39.70 -2.26 16.13
N VAL A 724 38.47 -2.64 16.51
CA VAL A 724 37.79 -3.81 15.95
C VAL A 724 37.36 -3.52 14.51
N ILE A 725 36.82 -2.33 14.26
CA ILE A 725 36.43 -1.84 12.93
C ILE A 725 37.68 -1.64 12.06
N GLU A 726 38.75 -1.07 12.62
CA GLU A 726 40.02 -0.88 11.91
C GLU A 726 40.59 -2.22 11.41
N ILE A 727 40.66 -3.22 12.28
CA ILE A 727 41.14 -4.57 11.93
C ILE A 727 40.25 -5.20 10.85
N PHE A 728 38.93 -5.05 10.97
CA PHE A 728 37.99 -5.62 10.00
C PHE A 728 38.17 -5.03 8.59
N TYR A 729 38.37 -3.71 8.47
CA TYR A 729 38.50 -3.04 7.16
C TYR A 729 39.95 -2.81 6.69
N THR A 730 40.96 -3.36 7.37
CA THR A 730 42.39 -3.13 7.05
C THR A 730 42.73 -3.50 5.60
N GLY A 731 42.05 -4.52 5.04
CA GLY A 731 42.24 -4.99 3.66
C GLY A 731 41.40 -4.29 2.59
N CYS A 732 40.60 -3.27 2.93
CA CYS A 732 39.69 -2.61 1.97
C CYS A 732 40.43 -1.65 1.04
N PRO A 733 40.46 -1.89 -0.29
CA PRO A 733 41.15 -1.02 -1.22
C PRO A 733 40.24 0.08 -1.79
N PHE A 734 39.03 0.33 -1.27
CA PHE A 734 38.10 1.31 -1.85
C PHE A 734 38.02 2.60 -1.05
N VAL A 735 38.23 3.75 -1.70
CA VAL A 735 38.05 5.09 -1.09
C VAL A 735 36.61 5.59 -1.31
N PHE A 736 36.03 5.29 -2.47
CA PHE A 736 34.66 5.61 -2.86
C PHE A 736 33.80 4.34 -2.94
N SER A 737 32.48 4.50 -2.84
CA SER A 737 31.53 3.38 -2.85
C SER A 737 31.58 2.59 -4.17
N PRO A 738 31.84 1.27 -4.14
CA PRO A 738 31.74 0.42 -5.31
C PRO A 738 30.29 -0.02 -5.60
N VAL A 739 29.31 0.37 -4.78
CA VAL A 739 27.94 -0.17 -4.80
C VAL A 739 27.24 0.05 -6.15
N LEU A 740 27.34 1.25 -6.73
CA LEU A 740 26.71 1.54 -8.03
C LEU A 740 27.25 0.64 -9.15
N PHE A 741 28.56 0.44 -9.18
CA PHE A 741 29.19 -0.48 -10.13
C PHE A 741 28.73 -1.92 -9.93
N LEU A 742 28.63 -2.38 -8.69
CA LEU A 742 28.14 -3.74 -8.38
C LEU A 742 26.68 -3.92 -8.82
N ARG A 743 25.82 -2.89 -8.65
CA ARG A 743 24.42 -2.91 -9.10
C ARG A 743 24.33 -3.06 -10.62
N GLU A 744 25.10 -2.27 -11.36
CA GLU A 744 25.15 -2.33 -12.82
C GLU A 744 25.72 -3.66 -13.32
N LEU A 745 26.86 -4.12 -12.76
CA LEU A 745 27.47 -5.38 -13.14
C LEU A 745 26.52 -6.57 -12.89
N THR A 746 25.87 -6.59 -11.74
CA THR A 746 24.87 -7.61 -11.41
C THR A 746 23.68 -7.53 -12.38
N ALA A 747 23.17 -6.32 -12.66
CA ALA A 747 22.08 -6.14 -13.63
C ALA A 747 22.46 -6.64 -15.05
N LEU A 748 23.68 -6.36 -15.51
CA LEU A 748 24.21 -6.88 -16.78
C LEU A 748 24.26 -8.40 -16.81
N ARG A 749 24.79 -9.02 -15.74
CA ARG A 749 24.85 -10.48 -15.62
C ARG A 749 23.47 -11.12 -15.53
N ARG A 750 22.49 -10.41 -14.98
CA ARG A 750 21.10 -10.85 -14.86
C ARG A 750 20.26 -10.57 -16.10
N LYS A 751 20.77 -9.80 -17.08
CA LYS A 751 20.07 -9.48 -18.33
C LYS A 751 18.64 -8.97 -18.11
N GLY A 752 18.45 -8.15 -17.08
CA GLY A 752 17.13 -7.59 -16.71
C GLY A 752 16.35 -8.35 -15.63
N ASN A 753 16.77 -9.57 -15.25
CA ASN A 753 16.09 -10.32 -14.20
C ASN A 753 16.25 -9.65 -12.83
N LYS A 754 15.15 -9.56 -12.06
CA LYS A 754 15.15 -9.05 -10.69
C LYS A 754 16.04 -9.90 -9.79
N TYR A 755 16.77 -9.25 -8.87
CA TYR A 755 17.66 -9.92 -7.92
C TYR A 755 17.61 -9.30 -6.50
N LEU A 756 16.70 -8.36 -6.25
CA LEU A 756 16.64 -7.58 -5.00
C LEU A 756 16.51 -8.43 -3.73
N SER A 757 15.78 -9.55 -3.81
CA SER A 757 15.55 -10.46 -2.68
C SER A 757 16.74 -11.36 -2.33
N THR A 758 17.73 -11.45 -3.21
CA THR A 758 18.92 -12.32 -3.03
C THR A 758 19.94 -11.71 -2.06
N HIS A 759 20.92 -12.51 -1.61
CA HIS A 759 22.00 -12.00 -0.74
C HIS A 759 22.75 -10.84 -1.40
N MET A 760 23.15 -10.98 -2.68
CA MET A 760 23.79 -9.91 -3.44
C MET A 760 22.88 -8.68 -3.59
N GLY A 761 21.59 -8.91 -3.88
CA GLY A 761 20.60 -7.83 -4.02
C GLY A 761 20.43 -6.99 -2.75
N LYS A 762 20.35 -7.64 -1.59
CA LYS A 762 20.25 -6.97 -0.28
C LYS A 762 21.49 -6.11 0.00
N ILE A 763 22.70 -6.66 -0.17
CA ILE A 763 23.94 -5.94 0.19
C ILE A 763 24.19 -4.71 -0.70
N VAL A 764 23.88 -4.77 -2.00
CA VAL A 764 24.07 -3.62 -2.91
C VAL A 764 22.96 -2.57 -2.81
N HIS A 765 21.96 -2.80 -1.95
CA HIS A 765 20.92 -1.83 -1.60
C HIS A 765 20.96 -1.49 -0.10
N GLY A 766 22.13 -1.59 0.53
CA GLY A 766 22.37 -1.15 1.90
C GLY A 766 21.72 -1.99 3.00
N ARG A 767 21.26 -3.22 2.70
CA ARG A 767 20.69 -4.13 3.70
C ARG A 767 21.74 -5.12 4.21
N PHE A 768 21.77 -5.34 5.53
CA PHE A 768 22.65 -6.32 6.16
C PHE A 768 22.05 -7.72 6.12
N LEU A 769 22.93 -8.72 6.05
CA LEU A 769 22.55 -10.12 6.19
C LEU A 769 22.86 -10.58 7.60
N VAL A 770 21.98 -11.40 8.15
CA VAL A 770 22.15 -12.05 9.47
C VAL A 770 22.53 -13.52 9.29
N LYS A 771 23.06 -14.15 10.33
CA LYS A 771 23.62 -15.50 10.25
C LYS A 771 22.55 -16.54 9.89
N GLU A 772 21.34 -16.33 10.38
CA GLU A 772 20.16 -17.18 10.16
C GLU A 772 19.73 -17.23 8.69
N GLU A 773 20.16 -16.28 7.84
CA GLU A 773 19.91 -16.33 6.40
C GLU A 773 20.81 -17.34 5.66
N PHE A 774 21.80 -17.92 6.33
CA PHE A 774 22.73 -18.90 5.76
C PHE A 774 22.48 -20.33 6.24
N ASP A 775 21.66 -20.47 7.28
CA ASP A 775 21.11 -21.74 7.77
C ASP A 775 19.83 -22.10 6.98
#